data_AF-A0A5E7EIM5-F1
#
_entry.id   AF-A0A5E7EIM5-F1
#
_cell.length_a   1.000
_cell.length_b   1.000
_cell.length_c   1.000
_cell.angle_alpha   90.00
_cell.angle_beta   90.00
_cell.angle_gamma   90.00
#
_symmetry.space_group_name_H-M   'P 1'
#
loop_
_entity.id
_entity.type
_entity.pdbx_description
1 polymer ?
#
loop_
_entity_poly.entity_id
_entity_poly.type
_entity_poly.pdbx_seq_one_letter_code
_entity_poly.pdbx_strand_id
1 'polypeptide(L)'
;MKIAQIAPLTERCPPSLYGGTERIVSYLTEELVRQGHDVTLFASGDSQTQARLVSGSPKALRLDPTIKDSSPYHILMLDEVIRQADQFDVMHFHSDIYHFPLVRHLAKHTITTLHGRLDVPDYQAFYSHFPHVPLVSVSHAQRAPLPDNVNWVANIYHGLPNDLLAFNAEPQGDYLAFLGRISPEKRPDRAIEIALRANLALKIAAKIDKADQTYWDEVIAPLIASHRTIEFLGEIDEQQKADLLGNARALIFPIDWPEPFGLVMIEAMACGTPVIAFCQGSVPEVIDEGVSGYIVDNVADAVTAIKRLGELDRAKVRATFEKRFTVEQMAGNYLDLYRQLAVSHGNGQKTTAFEIPASASLQELRPRTLKHNDTFGVFDPSGDVLATGNSPQGIFHRDTRHLSGLYLTLNGVRPLLLSSTLRDDNTILTCDLTNPDLFDPQGQRVLHHDLIHLRRSRFLWDGSCCERLTLRNFADSIQHLQLRIQFAADFKDLFEVRGARRERRGEMHLAEIASQHIELSYTGLDHKRRSTRLRFDPAPASLRCDQALFDIELAPGESQSLFMEVNCGVQAPPFSVRHAFFSLLREARRELRTFSSRAVSIVTSHEVFNEAMRRSISDLYMLMTKTPQGLYPYAGIPWYSTVFGRDALITAWEMLWFDPGIARGVLGHLAANQATMLEPSADAEPGKILHEVRLGEMAELGEIPFRRYYGSIDSTPLFVMLAGAYLERTDDLATIVQLWPNLDAALAWIDEYGDRDGDGFIEYGRQSSEGLINQGWKDSYDSIFHADGRLAVGPIAVAEVQAYVYGAWNGAAYIAQRLGDYGRAQILKEKAVRLREQFDRQFFDEELGTYVLALDGNKVPCRIRTSNAGHALFSGIAYPERAPSVVAALMDRSSFSGWGVRTVASSQARFNPMSYHNGSVWPHDNALIAAGFARYGFRREAGQILEGMFAASTYIDLRRLPELFCGFSRQRSQGPTFYPVACAPQAWAAAAPLSMIQSCLGLTFNPAELQVMFDEPVLPAFLDTIILQRLEVGGSCVELALRRSGANVMIDVLDRRGPVRVISTN
;
A
#
# COMPACT_ATOMS: atom_id res chain seq x y z
N MET A 1 9.99 1.31 23.61
CA MET A 1 10.73 1.79 22.42
C MET A 1 12.16 2.07 22.84
N LYS A 2 13.11 1.88 21.94
CA LYS A 2 14.52 2.25 22.06
C LYS A 2 14.73 3.62 21.42
N ILE A 3 15.02 4.65 22.22
CA ILE A 3 15.07 6.04 21.76
C ILE A 3 16.48 6.58 22.00
N ALA A 4 17.10 7.13 20.96
CA ALA A 4 18.31 7.93 21.11
C ALA A 4 17.92 9.42 21.20
N GLN A 5 18.31 10.08 22.29
CA GLN A 5 18.26 11.54 22.43
C GLN A 5 19.66 12.09 22.19
N ILE A 6 19.82 13.01 21.23
CA ILE A 6 21.12 13.57 20.84
C ILE A 6 21.11 15.06 21.20
N ALA A 7 21.74 15.38 22.32
CA ALA A 7 21.88 16.74 22.84
C ALA A 7 23.08 17.47 22.21
N PRO A 8 23.03 18.81 22.08
CA PRO A 8 24.26 19.58 21.89
C PRO A 8 25.23 19.38 23.05
N LEU A 9 26.53 19.52 22.79
CA LEU A 9 27.57 19.40 23.82
C LEU A 9 27.91 20.73 24.50
N THR A 10 27.12 21.78 24.27
CA THR A 10 27.39 23.14 24.77
C THR A 10 27.23 23.19 26.28
N GLU A 11 26.13 22.66 26.80
CA GLU A 11 25.85 22.44 28.22
C GLU A 11 25.76 20.94 28.57
N ARG A 12 25.80 20.63 29.86
CA ARG A 12 25.39 19.30 30.36
C ARG A 12 23.86 19.18 30.40
N CYS A 13 23.34 17.96 30.38
CA CYS A 13 21.91 17.67 30.60
C CYS A 13 21.67 17.11 32.01
N PRO A 14 20.86 17.75 32.88
CA PRO A 14 20.40 19.14 32.78
C PRO A 14 21.56 20.13 33.05
N PRO A 15 21.45 21.37 32.56
CA PRO A 15 22.47 22.40 32.78
C PRO A 15 22.54 22.78 34.26
N SER A 16 23.74 23.06 34.77
CA SER A 16 23.92 23.54 36.15
C SER A 16 23.48 24.99 36.34
N LEU A 17 23.41 25.75 35.25
CA LEU A 17 23.10 27.17 35.18
C LEU A 17 22.09 27.40 34.03
N TYR A 18 22.19 28.48 33.26
CA TYR A 18 21.32 28.72 32.12
C TYR A 18 21.67 27.84 30.89
N GLY A 19 20.70 27.05 30.42
CA GLY A 19 20.74 26.34 29.12
C GLY A 19 19.33 25.94 28.70
N GLY A 20 18.79 26.52 27.63
CA GLY A 20 17.39 26.28 27.22
C GLY A 20 17.18 24.92 26.57
N THR A 21 17.98 24.62 25.56
CA THR A 21 17.88 23.38 24.78
C THR A 21 18.19 22.16 25.64
N GLU A 22 19.36 22.09 26.26
CA GLU A 22 19.82 20.95 27.04
C GLU A 22 18.93 20.68 28.27
N ARG A 23 18.28 21.71 28.81
CA ARG A 23 17.25 21.57 29.86
C ARG A 23 16.01 20.85 29.32
N ILE A 24 15.50 21.24 28.16
CA ILE A 24 14.37 20.55 27.52
C ILE A 24 14.73 19.13 27.12
N VAL A 25 15.93 18.89 26.58
CA VAL A 25 16.40 17.53 26.28
C VAL A 25 16.43 16.69 27.56
N SER A 26 16.91 17.26 28.67
CA SER A 26 16.89 16.58 29.97
C SER A 26 15.46 16.25 30.42
N TYR A 27 14.54 17.21 30.43
CA TYR A 27 13.16 16.95 30.86
C TYR A 27 12.45 15.91 29.99
N LEU A 28 12.61 16.01 28.66
CA LEU A 28 12.06 15.02 27.74
C LEU A 28 12.68 13.63 27.97
N THR A 29 14.00 13.55 28.13
CA THR A 29 14.72 12.29 28.37
C THR A 29 14.24 11.61 29.64
N GLU A 30 14.19 12.34 30.76
CA GLU A 30 13.77 11.79 32.05
C GLU A 30 12.30 11.37 32.03
N GLU A 31 11.43 12.15 31.36
CA GLU A 31 10.02 11.79 31.24
C GLU A 31 9.81 10.54 30.38
N LEU A 32 10.56 10.37 29.29
CA LEU A 32 10.52 9.16 28.47
C LEU A 32 10.99 7.92 29.25
N VAL A 33 12.04 8.05 30.07
CA VAL A 33 12.50 6.98 30.97
C VAL A 33 11.42 6.67 32.01
N ARG A 34 10.82 7.68 32.63
CA ARG A 34 9.75 7.52 33.62
C ARG A 34 8.52 6.79 33.05
N GLN A 35 8.21 7.02 31.78
CA GLN A 35 7.14 6.31 31.06
C GLN A 35 7.52 4.89 30.60
N GLY A 36 8.73 4.41 30.92
CA GLY A 36 9.16 3.01 30.71
C GLY A 36 9.83 2.75 29.37
N HIS A 37 10.32 3.78 28.67
CA HIS A 37 11.07 3.62 27.42
C HIS A 37 12.56 3.34 27.68
N ASP A 38 13.20 2.60 26.76
CA ASP A 38 14.64 2.36 26.76
C ASP A 38 15.33 3.55 26.08
N VAL A 39 15.91 4.45 26.86
CA VAL A 39 16.46 5.71 26.34
C VAL A 39 17.97 5.72 26.47
N THR A 40 18.65 6.09 25.39
CA THR A 40 20.08 6.41 25.39
C THR A 40 20.26 7.90 25.10
N LEU A 41 20.97 8.60 25.98
CA LEU A 41 21.30 10.02 25.84
C LEU A 41 22.74 10.16 25.34
N PHE A 42 22.92 10.77 24.17
CA PHE A 42 24.21 11.23 23.68
C PHE A 42 24.38 12.69 24.11
N ALA A 43 25.29 12.93 25.06
CA ALA A 43 25.54 14.25 25.66
C ALA A 43 26.96 14.33 26.23
N SER A 44 27.30 15.41 26.92
CA SER A 44 28.57 15.51 27.64
C SER A 44 28.62 14.54 28.83
N GLY A 45 29.81 14.02 29.14
CA GLY A 45 30.02 12.99 30.17
C GLY A 45 29.74 13.43 31.60
N ASP A 46 29.60 14.74 31.85
CA ASP A 46 29.18 15.34 33.12
C ASP A 46 27.66 15.55 33.24
N SER A 47 26.89 15.05 32.28
CA SER A 47 25.41 15.00 32.31
C SER A 47 24.90 14.02 33.37
N GLN A 48 23.75 14.37 33.97
CA GLN A 48 23.08 13.58 35.01
C GLN A 48 21.73 13.12 34.48
N THR A 49 21.55 11.82 34.27
CA THR A 49 20.34 11.25 33.69
C THR A 49 20.08 9.83 34.19
N GLN A 50 18.82 9.41 34.19
CA GLN A 50 18.44 8.00 34.40
C GLN A 50 18.57 7.15 33.11
N ALA A 51 18.70 7.78 31.95
CA ALA A 51 18.94 7.11 30.68
C ALA A 51 20.37 6.54 30.60
N ARG A 52 20.61 5.67 29.61
CA ARG A 52 21.98 5.23 29.29
C ARG A 52 22.75 6.41 28.68
N LEU A 53 23.77 6.93 29.38
CA LEU A 53 24.60 8.03 28.88
C LEU A 53 25.73 7.51 27.96
N VAL A 54 25.84 8.08 26.76
CA VAL A 54 26.98 7.94 25.85
C VAL A 54 27.67 9.29 25.73
N SER A 55 28.93 9.35 26.17
CA SER A 55 29.70 10.60 26.29
C SER A 55 30.28 11.06 24.95
N GLY A 56 29.80 12.17 24.40
CA GLY A 56 30.38 12.84 23.23
C GLY A 56 31.61 13.72 23.54
N SER A 57 31.72 14.19 24.78
CA SER A 57 32.88 14.90 25.32
C SER A 57 32.99 14.64 26.83
N PRO A 58 34.18 14.71 27.46
CA PRO A 58 34.30 14.44 28.90
C PRO A 58 33.47 15.37 29.80
N LYS A 59 33.26 16.62 29.37
CA LYS A 59 32.45 17.64 30.05
C LYS A 59 31.83 18.60 29.05
N ALA A 60 30.86 19.41 29.49
CA ALA A 60 30.22 20.45 28.69
C ALA A 60 31.25 21.44 28.11
N LEU A 61 31.11 21.77 26.83
CA LEU A 61 32.14 22.48 26.08
C LEU A 61 32.20 23.97 26.39
N ARG A 62 31.09 24.63 26.71
CA ARG A 62 31.05 26.09 26.88
C ARG A 62 31.88 26.58 28.07
N LEU A 63 31.84 25.84 29.17
CA LEU A 63 32.53 26.20 30.42
C LEU A 63 33.96 25.67 30.46
N ASP A 64 34.44 25.01 29.40
CA ASP A 64 35.82 24.56 29.30
C ASP A 64 36.68 25.60 28.56
N PRO A 65 37.51 26.39 29.26
CA PRO A 65 38.33 27.43 28.63
C PRO A 65 39.41 26.86 27.70
N THR A 66 39.62 25.54 27.70
CA THR A 66 40.58 24.88 26.80
C THR A 66 40.00 24.59 25.41
N ILE A 67 38.68 24.64 25.25
CA ILE A 67 38.00 24.38 23.98
C ILE A 67 38.04 25.63 23.11
N LYS A 68 38.63 25.51 21.92
CA LYS A 68 38.73 26.60 20.93
C LYS A 68 37.72 26.45 19.79
N ASP A 69 37.36 25.22 19.45
CA ASP A 69 36.38 24.87 18.42
C ASP A 69 35.60 23.64 18.92
N SER A 70 34.27 23.77 18.96
CA SER A 70 33.36 22.71 19.41
C SER A 70 32.97 21.74 18.30
N SER A 71 33.21 22.09 17.03
CA SER A 71 32.79 21.31 15.86
C SER A 71 33.34 19.88 15.84
N PRO A 72 34.64 19.63 16.15
CA PRO A 72 35.19 18.27 16.15
C PRO A 72 34.48 17.33 17.13
N TYR A 73 34.09 17.81 18.31
CA TYR A 73 33.41 17.02 19.33
C TYR A 73 32.02 16.60 18.88
N HIS A 74 31.27 17.51 18.24
CA HIS A 74 29.96 17.18 17.67
C HIS A 74 30.08 16.17 16.53
N ILE A 75 31.06 16.31 15.64
CA ILE A 75 31.29 15.35 14.55
C ILE A 75 31.63 13.94 15.08
N LEU A 76 32.50 13.85 16.09
CA LEU A 76 32.87 12.57 16.71
C LEU A 76 31.68 11.91 17.43
N MET A 77 30.86 12.69 18.14
CA MET A 77 29.63 12.19 18.74
C MET A 77 28.66 11.67 17.67
N LEU A 78 28.49 12.40 16.57
CA LEU A 78 27.61 11.99 15.48
C LEU A 78 28.08 10.70 14.78
N ASP A 79 29.38 10.53 14.58
CA ASP A 79 29.94 9.28 14.07
C ASP A 79 29.60 8.09 15.01
N GLU A 80 29.68 8.30 16.32
CA GLU A 80 29.29 7.28 17.31
C GLU A 80 27.78 6.99 17.31
N VAL A 81 26.93 8.02 17.16
CA VAL A 81 25.49 7.86 16.97
C VAL A 81 25.19 6.97 15.75
N ILE A 82 25.85 7.24 14.61
CA ILE A 82 25.63 6.50 13.36
C ILE A 82 26.08 5.04 13.48
N ARG A 83 27.20 4.74 14.15
CA ARG A 83 27.64 3.35 14.39
C ARG A 83 26.63 2.53 15.20
N GLN A 84 25.84 3.19 16.03
CA GLN A 84 24.85 2.55 16.89
C GLN A 84 23.41 2.72 16.36
N ALA A 85 23.23 3.30 15.17
CA ALA A 85 21.91 3.67 14.65
C ALA A 85 20.91 2.49 14.60
N ASP A 86 21.37 1.29 14.23
CA ASP A 86 20.53 0.08 14.12
C ASP A 86 19.98 -0.41 15.49
N GLN A 87 20.43 0.16 16.61
CA GLN A 87 19.97 -0.18 17.95
C GLN A 87 18.72 0.59 18.38
N PHE A 88 18.35 1.65 17.65
CA PHE A 88 17.30 2.59 18.05
C PHE A 88 16.10 2.55 17.11
N ASP A 89 14.90 2.60 17.69
CA ASP A 89 13.65 2.75 16.94
C ASP A 89 13.53 4.18 16.36
N VAL A 90 14.01 5.18 17.11
CA VAL A 90 14.04 6.60 16.72
C VAL A 90 15.31 7.28 17.25
N MET A 91 15.92 8.12 16.43
CA MET A 91 16.99 9.05 16.82
C MET A 91 16.48 10.50 16.78
N HIS A 92 16.45 11.16 17.93
CA HIS A 92 15.97 12.53 18.07
C HIS A 92 17.11 13.51 18.27
N PHE A 93 17.31 14.38 17.29
CA PHE A 93 18.35 15.38 17.27
C PHE A 93 17.86 16.73 17.79
N HIS A 94 18.65 17.31 18.68
CA HIS A 94 18.48 18.68 19.19
C HIS A 94 19.63 19.61 18.78
N SER A 95 20.47 19.14 17.83
CA SER A 95 21.58 19.88 17.24
C SER A 95 21.15 20.51 15.92
N ASP A 96 21.57 21.74 15.63
CA ASP A 96 20.97 22.52 14.53
C ASP A 96 21.23 21.94 13.12
N ILE A 97 22.50 21.74 12.72
CA ILE A 97 22.83 21.45 11.30
C ILE A 97 23.80 20.28 11.06
N TYR A 98 24.57 19.87 12.05
CA TYR A 98 25.74 19.00 11.85
C TYR A 98 25.41 17.59 11.32
N HIS A 99 24.24 17.05 11.66
CA HIS A 99 23.86 15.66 11.36
C HIS A 99 23.21 15.49 9.98
N PHE A 100 22.70 16.54 9.35
CA PHE A 100 21.87 16.45 8.14
C PHE A 100 22.50 15.65 6.99
N PRO A 101 23.79 15.88 6.61
CA PRO A 101 24.42 15.08 5.57
C PRO A 101 24.57 13.60 5.94
N LEU A 102 24.72 13.29 7.23
CA LEU A 102 24.90 11.93 7.74
C LEU A 102 23.57 11.19 7.80
N VAL A 103 22.50 11.84 8.25
CA VAL A 103 21.21 11.17 8.49
C VAL A 103 20.30 11.10 7.27
N ARG A 104 20.64 11.70 6.13
CA ARG A 104 19.79 11.71 4.92
C ARG A 104 19.25 10.34 4.49
N HIS A 105 20.05 9.28 4.65
CA HIS A 105 19.69 7.91 4.29
C HIS A 105 18.90 7.20 5.40
N LEU A 106 18.98 7.74 6.62
CA LEU A 106 18.25 7.33 7.80
C LEU A 106 17.08 8.26 8.11
N ALA A 107 16.75 9.21 7.22
CA ALA A 107 15.85 10.33 7.52
C ALA A 107 14.51 9.88 8.10
N LYS A 108 14.04 8.71 7.68
CA LYS A 108 12.80 8.13 8.18
C LYS A 108 12.86 7.75 9.68
N HIS A 109 14.05 7.42 10.21
CA HIS A 109 14.36 7.01 11.61
C HIS A 109 14.79 8.18 12.50
N THR A 110 14.75 9.40 11.96
CA THR A 110 15.26 10.59 12.64
C THR A 110 14.22 11.67 12.72
N ILE A 111 14.21 12.43 13.82
CA ILE A 111 13.62 13.77 13.85
C ILE A 111 14.62 14.78 14.35
N THR A 112 14.44 16.02 13.93
CA THR A 112 15.22 17.15 14.42
C THR A 112 14.29 18.22 14.97
N THR A 113 14.41 18.53 16.26
CA THR A 113 13.72 19.68 16.86
C THR A 113 14.61 20.90 16.77
N LEU A 114 14.09 21.95 16.14
CA LEU A 114 14.82 23.21 15.99
C LEU A 114 14.49 24.13 17.17
N HIS A 115 15.50 24.60 17.89
CA HIS A 115 15.33 25.45 19.07
C HIS A 115 15.73 26.92 18.82
N GLY A 116 16.61 27.14 17.84
CA GLY A 116 17.15 28.45 17.51
C GLY A 116 16.28 29.30 16.57
N ARG A 117 16.82 30.46 16.22
CA ARG A 117 16.26 31.35 15.18
C ARG A 117 16.36 30.71 13.81
N LEU A 118 15.32 30.86 13.00
CA LEU A 118 15.30 30.39 11.61
C LEU A 118 15.25 31.52 10.58
N ASP A 119 15.15 32.78 11.02
CA ASP A 119 15.17 33.98 10.19
C ASP A 119 16.60 34.44 9.78
N VAL A 120 17.61 33.62 10.09
CA VAL A 120 18.98 33.80 9.60
C VAL A 120 19.03 33.39 8.13
N PRO A 121 19.46 34.27 7.19
CA PRO A 121 19.41 33.99 5.75
C PRO A 121 20.09 32.68 5.32
N ASP A 122 21.21 32.32 5.97
CA ASP A 122 21.98 31.12 5.64
C ASP A 122 21.19 29.82 5.83
N TYR A 123 20.21 29.81 6.75
CA TYR A 123 19.41 28.63 7.05
C TYR A 123 18.38 28.30 5.97
N GLN A 124 17.86 29.28 5.24
CA GLN A 124 16.90 29.02 4.16
C GLN A 124 17.48 28.12 3.08
N ALA A 125 18.71 28.41 2.64
CA ALA A 125 19.41 27.62 1.64
C ALA A 125 19.75 26.21 2.17
N PHE A 126 20.16 26.12 3.43
CA PHE A 126 20.51 24.85 4.06
C PHE A 126 19.31 23.91 4.16
N TYR A 127 18.22 24.33 4.79
CA TYR A 127 17.04 23.46 4.99
C TYR A 127 16.35 23.10 3.67
N SER A 128 16.38 24.00 2.68
CA SER A 128 15.89 23.70 1.32
C SER A 128 16.63 22.54 0.65
N HIS A 129 17.91 22.33 0.98
CA HIS A 129 18.73 21.27 0.42
C HIS A 129 18.39 19.88 1.00
N PHE A 130 17.74 19.83 2.16
CA PHE A 130 17.38 18.60 2.85
C PHE A 130 15.85 18.46 3.04
N PRO A 131 15.04 18.48 1.97
CA PRO A 131 13.58 18.47 2.05
C PRO A 131 12.99 17.12 2.53
N HIS A 132 13.85 16.15 2.85
CA HIS A 132 13.44 14.82 3.29
C HIS A 132 13.68 14.57 4.78
N VAL A 133 14.48 15.42 5.46
CA VAL A 133 14.80 15.26 6.89
C VAL A 133 13.63 15.80 7.72
N PRO A 134 12.98 14.98 8.57
CA PRO A 134 11.84 15.41 9.39
C PRO A 134 12.21 16.46 10.42
N LEU A 135 11.47 17.57 10.43
CA LEU A 135 11.67 18.69 11.36
C LEU A 135 10.46 18.88 12.28
N VAL A 136 10.75 19.17 13.55
CA VAL A 136 9.77 19.59 14.55
C VAL A 136 10.03 21.04 14.93
N SER A 137 9.00 21.86 14.82
CA SER A 137 9.03 23.25 15.29
C SER A 137 8.58 23.32 16.75
N VAL A 138 9.11 24.30 17.47
CA VAL A 138 8.69 24.60 18.85
C VAL A 138 7.61 25.68 18.92
N SER A 139 7.29 26.31 17.79
CA SER A 139 6.08 27.11 17.57
C SER A 139 5.73 27.18 16.08
N HIS A 140 4.49 27.53 15.74
CA HIS A 140 4.09 27.75 14.35
C HIS A 140 4.79 28.98 13.77
N ALA A 141 4.98 30.04 14.56
CA ALA A 141 5.69 31.26 14.19
C ALA A 141 7.15 30.98 13.79
N GLN A 142 7.82 30.04 14.45
CA GLN A 142 9.20 29.65 14.12
C GLN A 142 9.35 29.16 12.67
N ARG A 143 8.28 28.60 12.07
CA ARG A 143 8.33 28.04 10.71
C ARG A 143 8.39 29.08 9.61
N ALA A 144 7.80 30.25 9.85
CA ALA A 144 7.55 31.28 8.85
C ALA A 144 8.79 31.73 8.04
N PRO A 145 10.01 31.79 8.61
CA PRO A 145 11.19 32.21 7.85
C PRO A 145 11.76 31.14 6.90
N LEU A 146 11.32 29.88 7.01
CA LEU A 146 11.78 28.79 6.14
C LEU A 146 10.83 28.58 4.94
N PRO A 147 11.34 28.08 3.80
CA PRO A 147 10.54 27.85 2.60
C PRO A 147 9.60 26.64 2.71
N ASP A 148 8.56 26.63 1.88
CA ASP A 148 7.48 25.62 1.90
C ASP A 148 7.94 24.18 1.60
N ASN A 149 9.12 24.00 1.00
CA ASN A 149 9.67 22.68 0.66
C ASN A 149 10.36 21.98 1.83
N VAL A 150 10.38 22.58 3.03
CA VAL A 150 10.94 21.98 4.23
C VAL A 150 9.95 21.01 4.88
N ASN A 151 10.45 19.86 5.34
CA ASN A 151 9.62 18.77 5.86
C ASN A 151 9.24 18.95 7.34
N TRP A 152 8.32 19.86 7.62
CA TRP A 152 7.73 20.02 8.96
C TRP A 152 6.76 18.87 9.27
N VAL A 153 7.14 17.97 10.19
CA VAL A 153 6.31 16.81 10.55
C VAL A 153 5.43 17.05 11.78
N ALA A 154 5.81 17.96 12.68
CA ALA A 154 5.01 18.31 13.86
C ALA A 154 5.36 19.69 14.41
N ASN A 155 4.42 20.28 15.16
CA ASN A 155 4.69 21.41 16.05
C ASN A 155 4.51 20.91 17.48
N ILE A 156 5.56 20.95 18.30
CA ILE A 156 5.50 20.46 19.68
C ILE A 156 6.07 21.52 20.60
N TYR A 157 5.17 22.13 21.38
CA TYR A 157 5.52 23.10 22.41
C TYR A 157 6.41 22.48 23.49
N HIS A 158 7.31 23.27 24.05
CA HIS A 158 8.12 22.81 25.17
C HIS A 158 7.28 22.62 26.43
N GLY A 159 7.69 21.65 27.24
CA GLY A 159 7.06 21.33 28.51
C GLY A 159 8.04 21.35 29.68
N LEU A 160 7.52 21.64 30.86
CA LEU A 160 8.25 21.60 32.14
C LEU A 160 7.65 20.51 33.05
N PRO A 161 8.44 19.87 33.93
CA PRO A 161 7.90 19.02 34.98
C PRO A 161 6.84 19.79 35.78
N ASN A 162 5.70 19.15 36.00
CA ASN A 162 4.53 19.81 36.57
C ASN A 162 4.81 20.42 37.97
N ASP A 163 5.68 19.77 38.74
CA ASP A 163 6.09 20.12 40.09
C ASP A 163 7.43 20.89 40.16
N LEU A 164 8.02 21.26 39.02
CA LEU A 164 9.30 21.99 38.97
C LEU A 164 9.22 23.35 39.69
N LEU A 165 8.12 24.07 39.46
CA LEU A 165 7.88 25.40 40.02
C LEU A 165 6.57 25.41 40.78
N ALA A 166 6.64 25.77 42.06
CA ALA A 166 5.48 25.79 42.94
C ALA A 166 4.47 26.85 42.53
N PHE A 167 3.21 26.45 42.40
CA PHE A 167 2.10 27.38 42.22
C PHE A 167 1.93 28.25 43.47
N ASN A 168 1.89 29.57 43.28
CA ASN A 168 1.58 30.52 44.36
C ASN A 168 0.30 31.28 44.02
N ALA A 169 -0.79 30.99 44.75
CA ALA A 169 -2.07 31.67 44.59
C ALA A 169 -2.08 33.09 45.20
N GLU A 170 -1.27 33.31 46.23
CA GLU A 170 -1.26 34.54 47.06
C GLU A 170 0.15 35.13 47.12
N PRO A 171 0.61 35.80 46.04
CA PRO A 171 1.96 36.36 45.98
C PRO A 171 2.16 37.41 47.08
N GLN A 172 3.30 37.34 47.76
CA GLN A 172 3.68 38.29 48.82
C GLN A 172 4.53 39.46 48.29
N GLY A 173 4.98 39.39 47.04
CA GLY A 173 5.81 40.40 46.40
C GLY A 173 4.99 41.45 45.66
N ASP A 174 5.43 42.72 45.75
CA ASP A 174 4.84 43.84 44.99
C ASP A 174 5.82 44.37 43.93
N TYR A 175 6.19 43.50 42.99
CA TYR A 175 7.15 43.81 41.93
C TYR A 175 6.81 43.11 40.60
N LEU A 176 7.40 43.60 39.52
CA LEU A 176 7.44 42.96 38.21
C LEU A 176 8.72 42.13 38.08
N ALA A 177 8.66 41.00 37.37
CA ALA A 177 9.84 40.16 37.13
C ALA A 177 10.31 40.29 35.68
N PHE A 178 11.63 40.22 35.48
CA PHE A 178 12.26 39.94 34.20
C PHE A 178 13.23 38.76 34.40
N LEU A 179 13.13 37.76 33.53
CA LEU A 179 13.98 36.57 33.57
C LEU A 179 14.53 36.25 32.18
N GLY A 180 15.85 36.07 32.04
CA GLY A 180 16.44 35.73 30.74
C GLY A 180 17.93 36.04 30.58
N ARG A 181 18.31 36.63 29.44
CA ARG A 181 19.67 37.10 29.14
C ARG A 181 19.67 38.62 29.05
N ILE A 182 20.73 39.26 29.53
CA ILE A 182 20.99 40.67 29.27
C ILE A 182 21.43 40.79 27.82
N SER A 183 20.51 41.11 26.93
CA SER A 183 20.84 41.32 25.52
C SER A 183 19.87 42.27 24.83
N PRO A 184 20.29 42.93 23.73
CA PRO A 184 19.46 43.92 23.04
C PRO A 184 18.11 43.37 22.56
N GLU A 185 18.06 42.12 22.10
CA GLU A 185 16.82 41.47 21.63
C GLU A 185 15.86 41.07 22.76
N LYS A 186 16.35 40.84 23.98
CA LYS A 186 15.49 40.55 25.15
C LYS A 186 14.95 41.81 25.83
N ARG A 187 15.51 42.98 25.49
CA ARG A 187 15.09 44.33 25.92
C ARG A 187 14.84 44.52 27.43
N PRO A 188 15.80 44.17 28.31
CA PRO A 188 15.68 44.53 29.74
C PRO A 188 15.55 46.05 29.96
N ASP A 189 16.07 46.89 29.05
CA ASP A 189 15.85 48.35 29.05
C ASP A 189 14.35 48.71 29.00
N ARG A 190 13.56 47.99 28.19
CA ARG A 190 12.12 48.21 28.09
C ARG A 190 11.37 47.69 29.31
N ALA A 191 11.81 46.58 29.90
CA ALA A 191 11.25 46.13 31.16
C ALA A 191 11.44 47.17 32.28
N ILE A 192 12.65 47.77 32.36
CA ILE A 192 12.95 48.87 33.28
C ILE A 192 12.04 50.06 33.01
N GLU A 193 11.92 50.50 31.76
CA GLU A 193 11.06 51.61 31.37
C GLU A 193 9.59 51.39 31.75
N ILE A 194 9.05 50.19 31.49
CA ILE A 194 7.69 49.78 31.84
C ILE A 194 7.48 49.87 33.35
N ALA A 195 8.40 49.31 34.14
CA ALA A 195 8.29 49.31 35.60
C ALA A 195 8.31 50.73 36.19
N LEU A 196 9.21 51.59 35.70
CA LEU A 196 9.30 52.98 36.12
C LEU A 196 8.01 53.76 35.79
N ARG A 197 7.48 53.60 34.58
CA ARG A 197 6.22 54.26 34.17
C ARG A 197 4.99 53.72 34.91
N ALA A 198 5.01 52.46 35.32
CA ALA A 198 3.97 51.85 36.14
C ALA A 198 4.13 52.12 37.65
N ASN A 199 5.21 52.80 38.06
CA ASN A 199 5.59 53.04 39.45
C ASN A 199 5.68 51.75 40.29
N LEU A 200 6.33 50.72 39.74
CA LEU A 200 6.56 49.44 40.39
C LEU A 200 8.03 49.08 40.47
N ALA A 201 8.38 48.26 41.46
CA ALA A 201 9.70 47.65 41.52
C ALA A 201 9.85 46.60 40.40
N LEU A 202 11.08 46.44 39.90
CA LEU A 202 11.43 45.41 38.92
C LEU A 202 12.59 44.58 39.46
N LYS A 203 12.44 43.26 39.45
CA LYS A 203 13.52 42.32 39.74
C LYS A 203 13.97 41.65 38.45
N ILE A 204 15.26 41.78 38.14
CA ILE A 204 15.89 41.28 36.92
C ILE A 204 16.81 40.13 37.32
N ALA A 205 16.44 38.91 36.93
CA ALA A 205 17.32 37.74 37.01
C ALA A 205 17.76 37.38 35.60
N ALA A 206 19.02 37.63 35.27
CA ALA A 206 19.51 37.36 33.93
C ALA A 206 21.01 37.11 33.90
N LYS A 207 21.44 36.24 32.98
CA LYS A 207 22.86 36.04 32.69
C LYS A 207 23.40 37.15 31.78
N ILE A 208 24.71 37.38 31.87
CA ILE A 208 25.46 38.29 31.00
C ILE A 208 26.46 37.42 30.22
N ASP A 209 26.23 37.24 28.93
CA ASP A 209 27.19 36.55 28.08
C ASP A 209 28.30 37.51 27.65
N LYS A 210 29.48 36.98 27.32
CA LYS A 210 30.63 37.79 26.89
C LYS A 210 30.32 38.69 25.69
N ALA A 211 29.43 38.25 24.80
CA ALA A 211 28.99 39.01 23.63
C ALA A 211 28.15 40.25 23.99
N ASP A 212 27.52 40.26 25.16
CA ASP A 212 26.60 41.33 25.59
C ASP A 212 27.18 42.24 26.67
N GLN A 213 28.45 42.04 27.02
CA GLN A 213 29.13 42.81 28.07
C GLN A 213 29.03 44.33 27.82
N THR A 214 29.22 44.77 26.57
CA THR A 214 29.07 46.19 26.20
C THR A 214 27.65 46.71 26.43
N TYR A 215 26.62 45.94 26.10
CA TYR A 215 25.23 46.34 26.32
C TYR A 215 24.89 46.44 27.82
N TRP A 216 25.45 45.53 28.63
CA TRP A 216 25.36 45.63 30.08
C TRP A 216 26.01 46.92 30.61
N ASP A 217 27.28 47.15 30.27
CA ASP A 217 28.07 48.25 30.81
C ASP A 217 27.55 49.63 30.37
N GLU A 218 27.13 49.77 29.11
CA GLU A 218 26.74 51.06 28.53
C GLU A 218 25.26 51.40 28.71
N VAL A 219 24.37 50.39 28.81
CA VAL A 219 22.91 50.62 28.81
C VAL A 219 22.27 50.16 30.11
N ILE A 220 22.44 48.89 30.50
CA ILE A 220 21.62 48.30 31.58
C ILE A 220 22.14 48.65 32.97
N ALA A 221 23.44 48.53 33.23
CA ALA A 221 24.03 48.85 34.53
C ALA A 221 23.80 50.33 34.94
N PRO A 222 23.96 51.32 34.04
CA PRO A 222 23.62 52.72 34.35
C PRO A 222 22.13 52.93 34.68
N LEU A 223 21.22 52.24 33.98
CA LEU A 223 19.79 52.32 34.25
C LEU A 223 19.43 51.76 35.64
N ILE A 224 20.02 50.64 36.03
CA ILE A 224 19.83 50.04 37.36
C ILE A 224 20.39 50.97 38.45
N ALA A 225 21.62 51.46 38.29
CA ALA A 225 22.27 52.34 39.27
C ALA A 225 21.50 53.65 39.52
N SER A 226 20.77 54.12 38.51
CA SER A 226 19.99 55.36 38.58
C SER A 226 18.65 55.22 39.30
N HIS A 227 18.16 54.00 39.54
CA HIS A 227 16.81 53.75 40.05
C HIS A 227 16.78 52.70 41.17
N ARG A 228 16.53 53.15 42.41
CA ARG A 228 16.50 52.27 43.60
C ARG A 228 15.43 51.18 43.59
N THR A 229 14.42 51.29 42.73
CA THR A 229 13.33 50.33 42.58
C THR A 229 13.65 49.18 41.61
N ILE A 230 14.81 49.23 40.95
CA ILE A 230 15.26 48.20 40.01
C ILE A 230 16.37 47.39 40.68
N GLU A 231 16.15 46.08 40.80
CA GLU A 231 17.07 45.15 41.46
C GLU A 231 17.58 44.12 40.45
N PHE A 232 18.90 43.98 40.33
CA PHE A 232 19.53 42.93 39.52
C PHE A 232 20.04 41.81 40.42
N LEU A 233 19.47 40.61 40.22
CA LEU A 233 19.73 39.42 41.03
C LEU A 233 20.86 38.56 40.46
N GLY A 234 21.31 38.82 39.23
CA GLY A 234 22.23 37.97 38.51
C GLY A 234 21.57 36.69 37.97
N GLU A 235 22.39 35.67 37.74
CA GLU A 235 21.92 34.34 37.36
C GLU A 235 21.46 33.58 38.61
N ILE A 236 20.24 33.05 38.57
CA ILE A 236 19.58 32.39 39.71
C ILE A 236 19.31 30.90 39.41
N ASP A 237 19.24 30.09 40.46
CA ASP A 237 18.88 28.68 40.38
C ASP A 237 17.36 28.45 40.26
N GLU A 238 16.94 27.19 40.15
CA GLU A 238 15.53 26.81 39.99
C GLU A 238 14.66 27.15 41.22
N GLN A 239 15.19 27.04 42.44
CA GLN A 239 14.46 27.35 43.67
C GLN A 239 14.23 28.85 43.79
N GLN A 240 15.28 29.64 43.56
CA GLN A 240 15.22 31.10 43.51
C GLN A 240 14.28 31.58 42.39
N LYS A 241 14.20 30.85 41.28
CA LYS A 241 13.27 31.13 40.18
C LYS A 241 11.81 30.96 40.60
N ALA A 242 11.48 29.89 41.33
CA ALA A 242 10.13 29.67 41.85
C ALA A 242 9.70 30.82 42.77
N ASP A 243 10.59 31.25 43.68
CA ASP A 243 10.34 32.37 44.58
C ASP A 243 10.19 33.70 43.83
N LEU A 244 11.08 33.97 42.87
CA LEU A 244 11.06 35.19 42.06
C LEU A 244 9.75 35.31 41.26
N LEU A 245 9.42 34.28 40.48
CA LEU A 245 8.26 34.31 39.60
C LEU A 245 6.97 34.18 40.40
N GLY A 246 6.90 33.30 41.38
CA GLY A 246 5.70 33.05 42.18
C GLY A 246 5.25 34.23 43.02
N ASN A 247 6.16 35.13 43.41
CA ASN A 247 5.82 36.35 44.15
C ASN A 247 5.71 37.60 43.27
N ALA A 248 5.93 37.51 41.95
CA ALA A 248 5.79 38.65 41.06
C ALA A 248 4.32 38.92 40.70
N ARG A 249 3.98 40.21 40.49
CA ARG A 249 2.66 40.62 39.96
C ARG A 249 2.47 40.17 38.51
N ALA A 250 3.53 40.28 37.72
CA ALA A 250 3.59 39.78 36.36
C ALA A 250 5.06 39.61 35.92
N LEU A 251 5.28 38.72 34.96
CA LEU A 251 6.50 38.68 34.17
C LEU A 251 6.39 39.69 33.02
N ILE A 252 7.40 40.54 32.85
CA ILE A 252 7.52 41.44 31.70
C ILE A 252 8.43 40.80 30.66
N PHE A 253 7.89 40.53 29.47
CA PHE A 253 8.57 39.87 28.37
C PHE A 253 8.58 40.78 27.12
N PRO A 254 9.39 41.86 27.12
CA PRO A 254 9.37 42.90 26.08
C PRO A 254 10.21 42.50 24.86
N ILE A 255 10.03 41.26 24.43
CA ILE A 255 10.85 40.57 23.46
C ILE A 255 10.80 41.28 22.09
N ASP A 256 11.95 41.54 21.47
CA ASP A 256 12.07 42.36 20.25
C ASP A 256 12.83 41.62 19.15
N TRP A 257 12.40 40.39 18.92
CA TRP A 257 12.86 39.46 17.88
C TRP A 257 11.80 38.35 17.73
N PRO A 258 11.78 37.58 16.62
CA PRO A 258 10.86 36.46 16.46
C PRO A 258 11.25 35.29 17.37
N GLU A 259 10.85 35.37 18.65
CA GLU A 259 11.11 34.36 19.67
C GLU A 259 10.60 32.98 19.23
N PRO A 260 11.45 31.94 19.22
CA PRO A 260 11.02 30.59 18.84
C PRO A 260 9.98 29.98 19.78
N PHE A 261 10.15 30.13 21.11
CA PHE A 261 9.18 29.61 22.08
C PHE A 261 9.07 30.45 23.36
N GLY A 262 10.20 30.82 23.98
CA GLY A 262 10.21 31.59 25.23
C GLY A 262 9.81 30.80 26.49
N LEU A 263 10.66 29.86 26.92
CA LEU A 263 10.44 29.02 28.11
C LEU A 263 10.03 29.81 29.37
N VAL A 264 10.59 31.00 29.54
CA VAL A 264 10.33 31.87 30.70
C VAL A 264 8.84 32.23 30.83
N MET A 265 8.10 32.30 29.72
CA MET A 265 6.65 32.52 29.75
C MET A 265 5.94 31.38 30.48
N ILE A 266 6.24 30.13 30.10
CA ILE A 266 5.60 28.96 30.71
C ILE A 266 6.14 28.67 32.13
N GLU A 267 7.36 29.10 32.45
CA GLU A 267 7.89 29.10 33.82
C GLU A 267 7.07 30.06 34.72
N ALA A 268 6.75 31.26 34.24
CA ALA A 268 5.89 32.19 34.97
C ALA A 268 4.47 31.63 35.12
N MET A 269 3.92 31.05 34.05
CA MET A 269 2.59 30.45 34.08
C MET A 269 2.51 29.26 35.05
N ALA A 270 3.58 28.46 35.16
CA ALA A 270 3.67 27.38 36.13
C ALA A 270 3.59 27.88 37.59
N CYS A 271 4.11 29.07 37.90
CA CYS A 271 3.92 29.69 39.21
C CYS A 271 2.53 30.34 39.41
N GLY A 272 1.70 30.37 38.35
CA GLY A 272 0.44 31.12 38.29
C GLY A 272 0.63 32.61 37.98
N THR A 273 1.83 33.03 37.56
CA THR A 273 2.16 34.44 37.33
C THR A 273 1.81 34.86 35.91
N PRO A 274 0.95 35.89 35.73
CA PRO A 274 0.62 36.40 34.41
C PRO A 274 1.81 36.97 33.65
N VAL A 275 1.77 36.91 32.33
CA VAL A 275 2.82 37.45 31.45
C VAL A 275 2.31 38.66 30.68
N ILE A 276 3.07 39.76 30.65
CA ILE A 276 2.85 40.87 29.72
C ILE A 276 3.96 40.82 28.68
N ALA A 277 3.60 40.48 27.45
CA ALA A 277 4.56 40.15 26.40
C ALA A 277 4.35 40.99 25.14
N PHE A 278 5.45 41.36 24.48
CA PHE A 278 5.37 42.02 23.18
C PHE A 278 4.96 41.01 22.10
N CYS A 279 4.13 41.42 21.14
CA CYS A 279 3.57 40.56 20.09
C CYS A 279 4.62 40.12 19.05
N GLN A 280 5.58 39.28 19.44
CA GLN A 280 6.65 38.78 18.58
C GLN A 280 6.79 37.26 18.70
N GLY A 281 7.06 36.60 17.57
CA GLY A 281 7.32 35.16 17.52
C GLY A 281 6.18 34.32 18.12
N SER A 282 6.53 33.39 19.01
CA SER A 282 5.60 32.46 19.66
C SER A 282 4.66 33.09 20.71
N VAL A 283 4.80 34.38 21.03
CA VAL A 283 4.03 35.00 22.11
C VAL A 283 2.51 34.79 21.96
N PRO A 284 1.89 34.99 20.79
CA PRO A 284 0.45 34.75 20.60
C PRO A 284 0.03 33.28 20.65
N GLU A 285 0.98 32.34 20.57
CA GLU A 285 0.72 30.92 20.71
C GLU A 285 0.80 30.45 22.17
N VAL A 286 1.65 31.08 22.96
CA VAL A 286 1.88 30.71 24.36
C VAL A 286 0.90 31.43 25.29
N ILE A 287 0.68 32.73 25.05
CA ILE A 287 -0.14 33.59 25.92
C ILE A 287 -1.58 33.66 25.42
N ASP A 288 -2.52 33.27 26.28
CA ASP A 288 -3.95 33.47 26.07
C ASP A 288 -4.34 34.85 26.61
N GLU A 289 -4.68 35.77 25.69
CA GLU A 289 -5.10 37.14 25.99
C GLU A 289 -6.23 37.17 27.02
N GLY A 290 -6.01 37.87 28.14
CA GLY A 290 -7.00 38.00 29.22
C GLY A 290 -7.17 36.75 30.10
N VAL A 291 -6.35 35.71 29.91
CA VAL A 291 -6.35 34.49 30.74
C VAL A 291 -4.99 34.25 31.36
N SER A 292 -3.95 33.99 30.56
CA SER A 292 -2.60 33.74 31.06
C SER A 292 -1.72 35.00 31.04
N GLY A 293 -2.20 36.08 30.43
CA GLY A 293 -1.44 37.31 30.27
C GLY A 293 -2.10 38.32 29.33
N TYR A 294 -1.32 39.32 28.94
CA TYR A 294 -1.68 40.32 27.94
C TYR A 294 -0.59 40.46 26.89
N ILE A 295 -1.00 40.45 25.62
CA ILE A 295 -0.16 40.67 24.45
C ILE A 295 -0.25 42.15 24.08
N VAL A 296 0.89 42.81 23.95
CA VAL A 296 0.98 44.26 23.74
C VAL A 296 1.96 44.61 22.62
N ASP A 297 1.81 45.78 22.01
CA ASP A 297 2.67 46.20 20.90
C ASP A 297 3.82 47.12 21.33
N ASN A 298 3.70 47.78 22.49
CA ASN A 298 4.66 48.76 22.96
C ASN A 298 4.61 48.98 24.49
N VAL A 299 5.53 49.82 24.98
CA VAL A 299 5.66 50.17 26.40
C VAL A 299 4.39 50.81 26.99
N ALA A 300 3.67 51.65 26.24
CA ALA A 300 2.47 52.32 26.77
C ALA A 300 1.31 51.32 26.98
N ASP A 301 1.17 50.36 26.05
CA ASP A 301 0.20 49.28 26.16
C ASP A 301 0.54 48.35 27.32
N ALA A 302 1.82 48.03 27.52
CA ALA A 302 2.29 47.25 28.67
C ALA A 302 1.93 47.93 30.01
N VAL A 303 2.16 49.25 30.13
CA VAL A 303 1.79 50.03 31.32
C VAL A 303 0.27 50.03 31.55
N THR A 304 -0.52 50.01 30.48
CA THR A 304 -1.98 49.91 30.56
C THR A 304 -2.42 48.52 31.01
N ALA A 305 -1.81 47.45 30.46
CA ALA A 305 -2.06 46.07 30.84
C ALA A 305 -1.74 45.81 32.33
N ILE A 306 -0.68 46.42 32.88
CA ILE A 306 -0.33 46.31 34.31
C ILE A 306 -1.50 46.73 35.22
N LYS A 307 -2.26 47.77 34.85
CA LYS A 307 -3.40 48.25 35.64
C LYS A 307 -4.56 47.25 35.68
N ARG A 308 -4.58 46.30 34.75
CA ARG A 308 -5.62 45.29 34.57
C ARG A 308 -5.24 43.92 35.12
N LEU A 309 -4.03 43.76 35.67
CA LEU A 309 -3.57 42.47 36.22
C LEU A 309 -4.51 41.88 37.28
N GLY A 310 -5.23 42.71 38.03
CA GLY A 310 -6.24 42.24 39.00
C GLY A 310 -7.47 41.57 38.37
N GLU A 311 -7.66 41.66 37.06
CA GLU A 311 -8.69 40.93 36.30
C GLU A 311 -8.31 39.45 36.08
N LEU A 312 -7.02 39.12 36.18
CA LEU A 312 -6.50 37.78 35.87
C LEU A 312 -6.50 36.87 37.10
N ASP A 313 -6.92 35.63 36.89
CA ASP A 313 -6.94 34.60 37.92
C ASP A 313 -5.70 33.71 37.80
N ARG A 314 -4.82 33.78 38.80
CA ARG A 314 -3.57 33.00 38.85
C ARG A 314 -3.81 31.50 38.75
N ALA A 315 -4.92 30.99 39.28
CA ALA A 315 -5.27 29.57 39.17
C ALA A 315 -5.61 29.20 37.71
N LYS A 316 -6.23 30.11 36.95
CA LYS A 316 -6.46 29.90 35.50
C LYS A 316 -5.16 29.97 34.71
N VAL A 317 -4.25 30.89 35.06
CA VAL A 317 -2.90 30.96 34.47
C VAL A 317 -2.19 29.61 34.64
N ARG A 318 -2.19 29.07 35.87
CA ARG A 318 -1.62 27.76 36.20
C ARG A 318 -2.31 26.63 35.43
N ALA A 319 -3.64 26.61 35.40
CA ALA A 319 -4.40 25.58 34.67
C ALA A 319 -4.09 25.60 33.17
N THR A 320 -3.86 26.77 32.57
CA THR A 320 -3.40 26.89 31.18
C THR A 320 -2.03 26.25 30.96
N PHE A 321 -1.09 26.44 31.89
CA PHE A 321 0.20 25.74 31.89
C PHE A 321 0.00 24.22 31.98
N GLU A 322 -0.75 23.74 32.98
CA GLU A 322 -0.98 22.31 33.20
C GLU A 322 -1.63 21.61 32.00
N LYS A 323 -2.50 22.34 31.29
CA LYS A 323 -3.19 21.84 30.11
C LYS A 323 -2.29 21.70 28.88
N ARG A 324 -1.27 22.56 28.71
CA ARG A 324 -0.53 22.68 27.43
C ARG A 324 0.97 22.47 27.51
N PHE A 325 1.60 22.80 28.63
CA PHE A 325 3.04 23.03 28.72
C PHE A 325 3.71 22.19 29.83
N THR A 326 3.11 21.05 30.16
CA THR A 326 3.75 20.05 31.03
C THR A 326 4.68 19.14 30.23
N VAL A 327 5.67 18.57 30.90
CA VAL A 327 6.59 17.60 30.29
C VAL A 327 5.84 16.36 29.83
N GLU A 328 4.78 15.95 30.52
CA GLU A 328 3.90 14.85 30.13
C GLU A 328 3.21 15.13 28.78
N GLN A 329 2.71 16.36 28.58
CA GLN A 329 2.08 16.75 27.31
C GLN A 329 3.12 16.79 26.18
N MET A 330 4.30 17.38 26.45
CA MET A 330 5.40 17.41 25.49
C MET A 330 5.85 16.00 25.10
N ALA A 331 6.12 15.14 26.09
CA ALA A 331 6.55 13.76 25.88
C ALA A 331 5.46 12.92 25.21
N GLY A 332 4.19 13.11 25.56
CA GLY A 332 3.05 12.47 24.89
C GLY A 332 2.99 12.83 23.41
N ASN A 333 3.12 14.12 23.07
CA ASN A 333 3.15 14.58 21.68
C ASN A 333 4.37 14.03 20.91
N TYR A 334 5.55 14.00 21.54
CA TYR A 334 6.74 13.38 20.94
C TYR A 334 6.58 11.88 20.81
N LEU A 335 5.97 11.18 21.77
CA LEU A 335 5.71 9.75 21.70
C LEU A 335 4.69 9.42 20.62
N ASP A 336 3.69 10.26 20.38
CA ASP A 336 2.77 10.09 19.26
C ASP A 336 3.51 10.27 17.93
N LEU A 337 4.42 11.24 17.84
CA LEU A 337 5.29 11.40 16.67
C LEU A 337 6.29 10.24 16.52
N TYR A 338 6.93 9.81 17.60
CA TYR A 338 7.84 8.66 17.62
C TYR A 338 7.10 7.39 17.25
N ARG A 339 5.88 7.20 17.74
CA ARG A 339 5.00 6.13 17.29
C ARG A 339 4.77 6.32 15.82
N GLN A 340 4.30 7.45 15.31
CA GLN A 340 4.11 7.67 13.86
C GLN A 340 5.37 7.34 13.04
N LEU A 341 6.59 7.62 13.53
CA LEU A 341 7.86 7.31 12.85
C LEU A 341 8.33 5.87 13.03
N ALA A 342 8.20 5.30 14.22
CA ALA A 342 8.43 3.89 14.51
C ALA A 342 7.32 3.00 13.96
N VAL A 343 6.17 3.59 13.60
CA VAL A 343 5.02 3.07 12.84
C VAL A 343 5.20 3.51 11.38
N SER A 344 6.19 4.32 11.03
CA SER A 344 6.75 4.47 9.67
C SER A 344 7.97 3.53 9.46
N HIS A 345 8.36 2.79 10.51
CA HIS A 345 9.33 1.67 10.50
C HIS A 345 8.73 0.33 10.90
N GLY A 346 7.62 0.37 11.63
CA GLY A 346 6.72 -0.72 11.96
C GLY A 346 5.48 -0.74 11.06
N ASN A 347 5.17 0.38 10.40
CA ASN A 347 4.45 0.36 9.14
C ASN A 347 5.34 1.00 8.08
N GLY A 348 5.11 0.70 6.80
CA GLY A 348 5.28 1.75 5.80
C GLY A 348 4.31 2.89 6.12
N GLN A 349 3.41 3.23 5.21
CA GLN A 349 2.05 3.40 5.70
C GLN A 349 1.69 2.12 6.50
N LYS A 350 0.68 2.11 7.39
CA LYS A 350 -0.18 0.90 7.38
C LYS A 350 -0.89 0.98 6.02
N THR A 351 -0.12 0.83 4.92
CA THR A 351 -0.23 -0.33 4.06
C THR A 351 -0.97 -1.32 4.90
N THR A 352 -2.20 -1.63 4.51
CA THR A 352 -2.82 -2.87 4.96
C THR A 352 -1.67 -3.90 5.04
N ALA A 353 -1.62 -4.80 6.02
CA ALA A 353 -0.47 -5.72 6.20
C ALA A 353 -0.15 -6.61 4.96
N PHE A 354 -0.78 -6.30 3.83
CA PHE A 354 -0.96 -6.90 2.55
C PHE A 354 -0.63 -5.92 1.39
N GLU A 355 -0.23 -4.66 1.59
CA GLU A 355 0.22 -3.83 0.47
C GLU A 355 1.59 -4.32 -0.02
N ILE A 356 1.80 -4.34 -1.33
CA ILE A 356 3.04 -4.80 -1.95
C ILE A 356 3.97 -3.57 -2.09
N PRO A 357 5.11 -3.51 -1.38
CA PRO A 357 6.07 -2.43 -1.52
C PRO A 357 6.57 -2.36 -2.95
N ALA A 358 6.42 -1.21 -3.59
CA ALA A 358 6.98 -0.93 -4.92
C ALA A 358 8.49 -0.62 -4.81
N SER A 359 9.31 -1.63 -4.50
CA SER A 359 10.77 -1.50 -4.47
C SER A 359 11.43 -1.75 -5.84
N ALA A 360 10.73 -2.40 -6.77
CA ALA A 360 11.15 -2.63 -8.15
C ALA A 360 9.92 -2.79 -9.06
N SER A 361 10.00 -2.31 -10.31
CA SER A 361 8.91 -2.42 -11.28
C SER A 361 8.92 -3.79 -11.96
N LEU A 362 7.85 -4.58 -11.80
CA LEU A 362 7.63 -5.85 -12.51
C LEU A 362 7.70 -5.66 -14.02
N GLN A 363 7.27 -4.50 -14.50
CA GLN A 363 7.29 -4.17 -15.92
C GLN A 363 8.70 -3.99 -16.46
N GLU A 364 9.64 -3.51 -15.66
CA GLU A 364 11.06 -3.44 -16.04
C GLU A 364 11.69 -4.83 -16.08
N LEU A 365 11.30 -5.72 -15.14
CA LEU A 365 11.82 -7.08 -15.05
C LEU A 365 11.30 -8.00 -16.18
N ARG A 366 10.15 -7.68 -16.78
CA ARG A 366 9.49 -8.47 -17.85
C ARG A 366 9.45 -9.97 -17.54
N PRO A 367 8.87 -10.38 -16.40
CA PRO A 367 8.93 -11.76 -15.96
C PRO A 367 8.22 -12.72 -16.93
N ARG A 368 8.65 -13.97 -16.92
CA ARG A 368 7.98 -15.10 -17.56
C ARG A 368 7.32 -15.93 -16.48
N THR A 369 6.00 -16.06 -16.57
CA THR A 369 5.18 -16.72 -15.55
C THR A 369 4.63 -18.04 -16.08
N LEU A 370 4.64 -19.05 -15.22
CA LEU A 370 3.98 -20.34 -15.44
C LEU A 370 3.19 -20.70 -14.18
N LYS A 371 2.07 -21.40 -14.33
CA LYS A 371 1.29 -21.95 -13.22
C LYS A 371 0.66 -23.28 -13.58
N HIS A 372 0.58 -24.16 -12.59
CA HIS A 372 -0.27 -25.34 -12.60
C HIS A 372 -0.74 -25.63 -11.16
N ASN A 373 -2.07 -25.67 -10.96
CA ASN A 373 -2.70 -25.79 -9.64
C ASN A 373 -2.08 -24.81 -8.60
N ASP A 374 -1.61 -25.32 -7.46
CA ASP A 374 -1.02 -24.53 -6.36
C ASP A 374 0.44 -24.13 -6.58
N THR A 375 0.98 -24.36 -7.79
CA THR A 375 2.39 -24.14 -8.10
C THR A 375 2.54 -23.09 -9.19
N PHE A 376 3.36 -22.09 -8.95
CA PHE A 376 3.69 -21.09 -9.96
C PHE A 376 5.18 -20.75 -9.96
N GLY A 377 5.66 -20.29 -11.11
CA GLY A 377 7.04 -19.91 -11.33
C GLY A 377 7.12 -18.52 -11.94
N VAL A 378 8.07 -17.73 -11.45
CA VAL A 378 8.36 -16.37 -11.92
C VAL A 378 9.83 -16.34 -12.29
N PHE A 379 10.09 -16.20 -13.58
CA PHE A 379 11.43 -16.25 -14.16
C PHE A 379 11.75 -14.93 -14.87
N ASP A 380 13.02 -14.64 -15.07
CA ASP A 380 13.41 -13.56 -15.97
C ASP A 380 13.28 -14.00 -17.46
N PRO A 381 13.51 -13.10 -18.44
CA PRO A 381 13.41 -13.44 -19.85
C PRO A 381 14.33 -14.62 -20.29
N SER A 382 15.44 -14.87 -19.61
CA SER A 382 16.37 -15.97 -19.91
C SER A 382 15.98 -17.30 -19.24
N GLY A 383 14.91 -17.31 -18.44
CA GLY A 383 14.45 -18.46 -17.68
C GLY A 383 15.16 -18.66 -16.34
N ASP A 384 15.94 -17.67 -15.90
CA ASP A 384 16.64 -17.70 -14.62
C ASP A 384 15.75 -17.20 -13.48
N VAL A 385 16.14 -17.54 -12.25
CA VAL A 385 15.64 -16.97 -11.00
C VAL A 385 16.82 -16.33 -10.29
N LEU A 386 16.76 -15.01 -10.13
CA LEU A 386 17.73 -14.20 -9.41
C LEU A 386 17.01 -13.54 -8.21
N ALA A 387 16.92 -14.23 -7.07
CA ALA A 387 16.41 -13.59 -5.85
C ALA A 387 17.51 -12.75 -5.18
N THR A 388 17.61 -11.48 -5.58
CA THR A 388 18.26 -10.44 -4.77
C THR A 388 17.18 -9.63 -4.04
N GLY A 389 17.33 -9.42 -2.72
CA GLY A 389 16.37 -8.65 -1.92
C GLY A 389 14.93 -9.20 -1.96
N ASN A 390 13.96 -8.32 -2.24
CA ASN A 390 12.52 -8.62 -2.34
C ASN A 390 12.09 -8.98 -3.78
N SER A 391 12.98 -9.61 -4.57
CA SER A 391 12.65 -10.04 -5.93
C SER A 391 11.45 -11.01 -5.93
N PRO A 392 10.46 -10.81 -6.82
CA PRO A 392 9.29 -11.67 -6.98
C PRO A 392 9.63 -13.02 -7.64
N GLN A 393 10.86 -13.19 -8.14
CA GLN A 393 11.27 -14.38 -8.87
C GLN A 393 11.37 -15.58 -7.93
N GLY A 394 11.03 -16.75 -8.46
CA GLY A 394 11.09 -18.00 -7.72
C GLY A 394 10.16 -19.07 -8.26
N ILE A 395 10.27 -20.27 -7.70
CA ILE A 395 9.27 -21.32 -7.83
C ILE A 395 8.56 -21.44 -6.49
N PHE A 396 7.24 -21.26 -6.53
CA PHE A 396 6.38 -21.22 -5.36
C PHE A 396 5.42 -22.40 -5.39
N HIS A 397 5.16 -22.98 -4.24
CA HIS A 397 4.13 -24.00 -4.04
C HIS A 397 3.43 -23.70 -2.72
N ARG A 398 2.09 -23.57 -2.75
CA ARG A 398 1.27 -23.27 -1.56
C ARG A 398 1.81 -22.09 -0.74
N ASP A 399 1.95 -20.94 -1.40
CA ASP A 399 2.48 -19.69 -0.84
C ASP A 399 3.91 -19.77 -0.26
N THR A 400 4.69 -20.84 -0.49
CA THR A 400 6.10 -20.93 -0.06
C THR A 400 7.04 -20.91 -1.26
N ARG A 401 8.11 -20.10 -1.23
CA ARG A 401 9.16 -20.06 -2.24
C ARG A 401 10.14 -21.24 -2.08
N HIS A 402 9.92 -22.29 -2.86
CA HIS A 402 10.74 -23.50 -2.87
C HIS A 402 12.09 -23.35 -3.56
N LEU A 403 12.19 -22.49 -4.59
CA LEU A 403 13.47 -22.04 -5.15
C LEU A 403 13.50 -20.52 -5.23
N SER A 404 14.52 -19.94 -4.61
CA SER A 404 14.87 -18.52 -4.66
C SER A 404 16.02 -18.23 -5.64
N GLY A 405 16.81 -19.24 -6.03
CA GLY A 405 17.86 -19.11 -7.02
C GLY A 405 17.80 -20.24 -8.03
N LEU A 406 17.97 -19.90 -9.31
CA LEU A 406 18.16 -20.85 -10.40
C LEU A 406 18.84 -20.14 -11.57
N TYR A 407 20.16 -20.27 -11.66
CA TYR A 407 20.98 -19.48 -12.57
C TYR A 407 21.90 -20.37 -13.41
N LEU A 408 21.94 -20.11 -14.71
CA LEU A 408 22.70 -20.91 -15.66
C LEU A 408 23.91 -20.13 -16.21
N THR A 409 25.08 -20.76 -16.20
CA THR A 409 26.29 -20.26 -16.87
C THR A 409 26.93 -21.31 -17.78
N LEU A 410 27.60 -20.84 -18.83
CA LEU A 410 28.42 -21.62 -19.75
C LEU A 410 29.85 -21.11 -19.65
N ASN A 411 30.78 -21.98 -19.24
CA ASN A 411 32.18 -21.64 -18.90
C ASN A 411 32.29 -20.45 -17.92
N GLY A 412 31.37 -20.37 -16.96
CA GLY A 412 31.34 -19.30 -15.94
C GLY A 412 30.72 -17.99 -16.42
N VAL A 413 30.29 -17.88 -17.67
CA VAL A 413 29.66 -16.67 -18.22
C VAL A 413 28.17 -16.92 -18.49
N ARG A 414 27.35 -15.89 -18.32
CA ARG A 414 25.92 -15.95 -18.63
C ARG A 414 25.69 -16.01 -20.15
N PRO A 415 24.89 -16.95 -20.67
CA PRO A 415 24.49 -16.94 -22.07
C PRO A 415 23.68 -15.68 -22.44
N LEU A 416 23.80 -15.25 -23.70
CA LEU A 416 23.04 -14.15 -24.28
C LEU A 416 21.64 -14.63 -24.71
N LEU A 417 20.62 -13.80 -24.48
CA LEU A 417 19.24 -14.09 -24.85
C LEU A 417 18.98 -13.83 -26.33
N LEU A 418 18.51 -14.84 -27.06
CA LEU A 418 18.04 -14.70 -28.45
C LEU A 418 16.51 -14.55 -28.51
N SER A 419 15.78 -15.37 -27.75
CA SER A 419 14.32 -15.34 -27.71
C SER A 419 13.79 -15.87 -26.37
N SER A 420 12.61 -15.41 -25.98
CA SER A 420 11.88 -15.86 -24.79
C SER A 420 10.40 -15.97 -25.11
N THR A 421 9.94 -17.19 -25.38
CA THR A 421 8.61 -17.46 -25.91
C THR A 421 7.83 -18.34 -24.94
N LEU A 422 6.74 -17.78 -24.40
CA LEU A 422 5.64 -18.57 -23.87
C LEU A 422 4.81 -19.04 -25.05
N ARG A 423 4.74 -20.36 -25.24
CA ARG A 423 3.89 -20.96 -26.27
C ARG A 423 2.46 -20.41 -26.15
N ASP A 424 1.75 -20.33 -27.27
CA ASP A 424 0.40 -19.73 -27.33
C ASP A 424 -0.55 -20.29 -26.27
N ASP A 425 -0.39 -21.55 -25.86
CA ASP A 425 -1.23 -22.21 -24.86
C ASP A 425 -0.67 -22.17 -23.42
N ASN A 426 0.37 -21.37 -23.15
CA ASN A 426 1.07 -21.25 -21.85
C ASN A 426 1.63 -22.56 -21.26
N THR A 427 1.61 -23.66 -21.99
CA THR A 427 2.06 -24.96 -21.46
C THR A 427 3.57 -25.05 -21.30
N ILE A 428 4.34 -24.26 -22.06
CA ILE A 428 5.80 -24.33 -22.06
C ILE A 428 6.42 -22.96 -22.29
N LEU A 429 7.41 -22.63 -21.47
CA LEU A 429 8.33 -21.54 -21.67
C LEU A 429 9.55 -22.06 -22.44
N THR A 430 9.89 -21.44 -23.55
CA THR A 430 11.11 -21.72 -24.30
C THR A 430 12.00 -20.48 -24.36
N CYS A 431 13.26 -20.63 -23.96
CA CYS A 431 14.27 -19.59 -24.08
C CYS A 431 15.37 -20.11 -25.01
N ASP A 432 15.58 -19.45 -26.15
CA ASP A 432 16.76 -19.70 -27.00
C ASP A 432 17.86 -18.72 -26.60
N LEU A 433 19.04 -19.26 -26.32
CA LEU A 433 20.21 -18.57 -25.80
C LEU A 433 21.44 -18.90 -26.64
N THR A 434 22.49 -18.10 -26.53
CA THR A 434 23.78 -18.34 -27.18
C THR A 434 24.97 -18.00 -26.30
N ASN A 435 26.16 -18.54 -26.57
CA ASN A 435 27.36 -18.15 -25.85
C ASN A 435 27.83 -16.73 -26.23
N PRO A 436 28.32 -15.92 -25.27
CA PRO A 436 29.12 -14.74 -25.56
C PRO A 436 30.55 -15.16 -25.96
N ASP A 437 31.42 -14.19 -26.22
CA ASP A 437 32.87 -14.47 -26.30
C ASP A 437 33.34 -15.08 -24.98
N LEU A 438 33.98 -16.25 -25.07
CA LEU A 438 34.55 -16.95 -23.93
C LEU A 438 36.07 -16.82 -23.95
N PHE A 439 36.65 -16.60 -22.78
CA PHE A 439 38.08 -16.38 -22.60
C PHE A 439 38.66 -17.41 -21.63
N ASP A 440 39.92 -17.79 -21.83
CA ASP A 440 40.68 -18.56 -20.85
C ASP A 440 41.14 -17.66 -19.66
N PRO A 441 41.71 -18.25 -18.59
CA PRO A 441 42.24 -17.48 -17.47
C PRO A 441 43.39 -16.51 -17.82
N GLN A 442 44.01 -16.65 -18.99
CA GLN A 442 45.06 -15.78 -19.51
C GLN A 442 44.49 -14.62 -20.35
N GLY A 443 43.16 -14.57 -20.53
CA GLY A 443 42.47 -13.54 -21.29
C GLY A 443 42.48 -13.76 -22.81
N GLN A 444 42.92 -14.93 -23.29
CA GLN A 444 42.80 -15.28 -24.70
C GLN A 444 41.40 -15.81 -24.99
N ARG A 445 40.82 -15.36 -26.10
CA ARG A 445 39.50 -15.82 -26.53
C ARG A 445 39.58 -17.28 -26.99
N VAL A 446 38.87 -18.17 -26.31
CA VAL A 446 38.80 -19.60 -26.61
C VAL A 446 37.61 -19.95 -27.49
N LEU A 447 36.52 -19.17 -27.44
CA LEU A 447 35.35 -19.38 -28.28
C LEU A 447 34.72 -18.04 -28.64
N HIS A 448 34.43 -17.87 -29.94
CA HIS A 448 33.68 -16.71 -30.43
C HIS A 448 32.21 -16.79 -29.99
N HIS A 449 31.58 -15.63 -29.82
CA HIS A 449 30.13 -15.54 -29.63
C HIS A 449 29.35 -16.23 -30.78
N ASP A 450 28.10 -16.62 -30.50
CA ASP A 450 27.14 -17.16 -31.49
C ASP A 450 27.40 -18.58 -32.04
N LEU A 451 28.30 -19.35 -31.42
CA LEU A 451 28.67 -20.69 -31.88
C LEU A 451 28.01 -21.84 -31.11
N ILE A 452 27.50 -21.60 -29.91
CA ILE A 452 26.81 -22.58 -29.09
C ILE A 452 25.38 -22.12 -28.86
N HIS A 453 24.43 -22.83 -29.47
CA HIS A 453 23.02 -22.61 -29.19
C HIS A 453 22.60 -23.39 -27.96
N LEU A 454 21.96 -22.72 -27.01
CA LEU A 454 21.38 -23.33 -25.81
C LEU A 454 19.87 -23.07 -25.81
N ARG A 455 19.07 -24.13 -25.86
CA ARG A 455 17.61 -24.06 -25.72
C ARG A 455 17.18 -24.57 -24.36
N ARG A 456 16.43 -23.75 -23.63
CA ARG A 456 15.73 -24.11 -22.40
C ARG A 456 14.26 -24.33 -22.72
N SER A 457 13.66 -25.42 -22.26
CA SER A 457 12.23 -25.69 -22.37
C SER A 457 11.68 -26.12 -21.03
N ARG A 458 10.75 -25.35 -20.44
CA ARG A 458 10.25 -25.54 -19.07
C ARG A 458 8.74 -25.54 -18.99
N PHE A 459 8.18 -26.39 -18.14
CA PHE A 459 6.75 -26.38 -17.78
C PHE A 459 6.55 -26.76 -16.31
N LEU A 460 5.39 -26.41 -15.77
CA LEU A 460 4.95 -26.82 -14.43
C LEU A 460 3.88 -27.90 -14.52
N TRP A 461 3.95 -28.87 -13.61
CA TRP A 461 2.95 -29.91 -13.45
C TRP A 461 2.96 -30.41 -12.00
N ASP A 462 1.83 -30.23 -11.32
CA ASP A 462 1.51 -30.80 -10.02
C ASP A 462 2.65 -30.70 -8.99
N GLY A 463 3.07 -29.48 -8.63
CA GLY A 463 4.17 -29.29 -7.66
C GLY A 463 5.57 -29.52 -8.22
N SER A 464 5.71 -29.82 -9.51
CA SER A 464 7.00 -30.06 -10.16
C SER A 464 7.27 -29.10 -11.32
N CYS A 465 8.50 -28.60 -11.42
CA CYS A 465 9.02 -27.84 -12.54
C CYS A 465 9.97 -28.72 -13.36
N CYS A 466 9.54 -29.07 -14.58
CA CYS A 466 10.30 -29.90 -15.50
C CYS A 466 11.02 -29.04 -16.53
N GLU A 467 12.31 -29.28 -16.75
CA GLU A 467 13.13 -28.54 -17.70
C GLU A 467 13.98 -29.46 -18.57
N ARG A 468 14.10 -29.10 -19.85
CA ARG A 468 15.05 -29.68 -20.79
C ARG A 468 15.97 -28.59 -21.31
N LEU A 469 17.28 -28.83 -21.18
CA LEU A 469 18.34 -28.01 -21.76
C LEU A 469 18.90 -28.75 -22.98
N THR A 470 19.00 -28.09 -24.12
CA THR A 470 19.62 -28.65 -25.33
C THR A 470 20.73 -27.74 -25.81
N LEU A 471 21.95 -28.26 -25.91
CA LEU A 471 23.12 -27.54 -26.40
C LEU A 471 23.44 -28.06 -27.79
N ARG A 472 23.82 -27.16 -28.71
CA ARG A 472 24.28 -27.51 -30.06
C ARG A 472 25.52 -26.70 -30.43
N ASN A 473 26.52 -27.39 -30.97
CA ASN A 473 27.75 -26.77 -31.45
C ASN A 473 27.66 -26.43 -32.95
N PHE A 474 27.87 -25.16 -33.29
CA PHE A 474 27.96 -24.63 -34.66
C PHE A 474 29.40 -24.21 -35.04
N ALA A 475 30.37 -24.37 -34.15
CA ALA A 475 31.78 -24.25 -34.50
C ALA A 475 32.23 -25.39 -35.43
N ASP A 476 33.35 -25.18 -36.12
CA ASP A 476 34.02 -26.15 -37.00
C ASP A 476 34.94 -27.14 -36.26
N SER A 477 35.01 -27.02 -34.93
CA SER A 477 35.87 -27.81 -34.05
C SER A 477 35.11 -28.35 -32.83
N ILE A 478 35.66 -29.41 -32.21
CA ILE A 478 35.12 -29.97 -30.96
C ILE A 478 35.23 -28.92 -29.86
N GLN A 479 34.15 -28.74 -29.11
CA GLN A 479 34.09 -27.80 -28.00
C GLN A 479 33.92 -28.55 -26.67
N HIS A 480 34.77 -28.18 -25.70
CA HIS A 480 34.65 -28.63 -24.31
C HIS A 480 34.03 -27.50 -23.49
N LEU A 481 32.82 -27.74 -23.02
CA LEU A 481 31.98 -26.76 -22.35
C LEU A 481 31.68 -27.21 -20.93
N GLN A 482 31.74 -26.28 -19.99
CA GLN A 482 31.29 -26.46 -18.62
C GLN A 482 29.96 -25.74 -18.44
N LEU A 483 28.87 -26.49 -18.34
CA LEU A 483 27.56 -25.96 -18.00
C LEU A 483 27.38 -26.04 -16.49
N ARG A 484 27.08 -24.90 -15.85
CA ARG A 484 26.80 -24.83 -14.43
C ARG A 484 25.38 -24.33 -14.19
N ILE A 485 24.65 -25.07 -13.36
CA ILE A 485 23.33 -24.69 -12.85
C ILE A 485 23.49 -24.41 -11.35
N GLN A 486 23.40 -23.16 -10.96
CA GLN A 486 23.38 -22.75 -9.56
C GLN A 486 21.94 -22.67 -9.07
N PHE A 487 21.68 -23.06 -7.83
CA PHE A 487 20.34 -23.03 -7.25
C PHE A 487 20.37 -22.72 -5.76
N ALA A 488 19.29 -22.11 -5.27
CA ALA A 488 19.12 -21.79 -3.87
C ALA A 488 17.64 -21.92 -3.46
N ALA A 489 17.40 -22.29 -2.21
CA ALA A 489 16.08 -22.33 -1.59
C ALA A 489 16.12 -21.55 -0.28
N ASP A 490 15.16 -20.64 -0.08
CA ASP A 490 15.00 -19.90 1.16
C ASP A 490 13.71 -20.26 1.93
N PHE A 491 12.77 -20.96 1.28
CA PHE A 491 11.46 -21.35 1.83
C PHE A 491 10.69 -20.17 2.42
N LYS A 492 10.88 -18.96 1.87
CA LYS A 492 10.15 -17.77 2.32
C LYS A 492 8.67 -17.90 2.03
N ASP A 493 7.85 -17.52 3.01
CA ASP A 493 6.43 -17.31 2.77
C ASP A 493 6.23 -16.18 1.75
N LEU A 494 5.17 -16.26 0.94
CA LEU A 494 4.84 -15.25 -0.05
C LEU A 494 4.71 -13.84 0.56
N PHE A 495 4.21 -13.73 1.79
CA PHE A 495 4.14 -12.44 2.49
C PHE A 495 5.51 -11.92 2.90
N GLU A 496 6.46 -12.79 3.28
CA GLU A 496 7.86 -12.41 3.47
C GLU A 496 8.47 -11.89 2.15
N VAL A 497 8.16 -12.53 1.01
CA VAL A 497 8.61 -12.09 -0.32
C VAL A 497 7.98 -10.75 -0.72
N ARG A 498 6.72 -10.52 -0.34
CA ARG A 498 6.03 -9.22 -0.45
C ARG A 498 6.59 -8.17 0.51
N GLY A 499 7.60 -8.47 1.33
CA GLY A 499 8.24 -7.50 2.20
C GLY A 499 7.70 -7.43 3.62
N ALA A 500 6.78 -8.31 4.01
CA ALA A 500 6.42 -8.47 5.42
C ALA A 500 7.65 -8.90 6.22
N ARG A 501 7.89 -8.25 7.35
CA ARG A 501 8.99 -8.62 8.26
C ARG A 501 8.52 -9.73 9.18
N ARG A 502 9.25 -10.84 9.19
CA ARG A 502 8.97 -11.99 10.06
C ARG A 502 10.06 -12.10 11.11
N GLU A 503 9.68 -12.10 12.39
CA GLU A 503 10.62 -12.04 13.52
C GLU A 503 11.46 -13.32 13.65
N ARG A 504 10.86 -14.46 13.34
CA ARG A 504 11.47 -15.79 13.50
C ARG A 504 11.17 -16.63 12.26
N ARG A 505 12.11 -17.51 11.92
CA ARG A 505 11.94 -18.55 10.91
C ARG A 505 12.24 -19.91 11.54
N GLY A 506 11.74 -20.96 10.91
CA GLY A 506 12.05 -22.33 11.27
C GLY A 506 13.51 -22.72 10.97
N GLU A 507 13.79 -24.02 10.98
CA GLU A 507 15.13 -24.56 10.83
C GLU A 507 15.41 -24.99 9.38
N MET A 508 16.50 -24.46 8.81
CA MET A 508 17.05 -24.94 7.54
C MET A 508 17.93 -26.17 7.80
N HIS A 509 17.68 -27.24 7.06
CA HIS A 509 18.43 -28.49 7.17
C HIS A 509 19.60 -28.55 6.18
N LEU A 510 20.61 -29.35 6.50
CA LEU A 510 21.69 -29.65 5.56
C LEU A 510 21.12 -30.37 4.32
N ALA A 511 21.70 -30.04 3.15
CA ALA A 511 21.28 -30.66 1.90
C ALA A 511 21.63 -32.16 1.89
N GLU A 512 20.66 -32.99 1.49
CA GLU A 512 20.88 -34.41 1.25
C GLU A 512 21.31 -34.60 -0.21
N ILE A 513 22.57 -34.99 -0.43
CA ILE A 513 23.18 -35.07 -1.76
C ILE A 513 23.41 -36.53 -2.15
N ALA A 514 22.91 -36.91 -3.31
CA ALA A 514 23.17 -38.19 -3.95
C ALA A 514 23.85 -37.99 -5.32
N SER A 515 24.06 -39.05 -6.09
CA SER A 515 24.75 -38.97 -7.39
C SER A 515 23.98 -38.21 -8.47
N GLN A 516 22.64 -38.24 -8.43
CA GLN A 516 21.77 -37.66 -9.47
C GLN A 516 20.69 -36.74 -8.91
N HIS A 517 20.66 -36.53 -7.59
CA HIS A 517 19.67 -35.67 -6.97
C HIS A 517 20.20 -35.00 -5.70
N ILE A 518 19.56 -33.90 -5.36
CA ILE A 518 19.77 -33.15 -4.13
C ILE A 518 18.42 -32.79 -3.53
N GLU A 519 18.31 -32.86 -2.21
CA GLU A 519 17.15 -32.38 -1.46
C GLU A 519 17.55 -31.25 -0.51
N LEU A 520 16.90 -30.11 -0.67
CA LEU A 520 16.95 -28.97 0.24
C LEU A 520 15.70 -29.06 1.13
N SER A 521 15.84 -28.88 2.44
CA SER A 521 14.67 -28.95 3.32
C SER A 521 14.68 -27.93 4.45
N TYR A 522 13.47 -27.58 4.89
CA TYR A 522 13.19 -26.59 5.91
C TYR A 522 12.05 -27.10 6.78
N THR A 523 12.19 -27.01 8.11
CA THR A 523 11.08 -27.28 9.03
C THR A 523 10.57 -25.96 9.56
N GLY A 524 9.34 -25.61 9.21
CA GLY A 524 8.71 -24.36 9.65
C GLY A 524 8.41 -24.34 11.14
N LEU A 525 8.06 -23.16 11.65
CA LEU A 525 7.53 -22.97 13.00
C LEU A 525 6.19 -23.71 13.19
N ASP A 526 5.51 -24.04 12.09
CA ASP A 526 4.33 -24.92 12.06
C ASP A 526 4.67 -26.42 12.20
N HIS A 527 5.94 -26.75 12.45
CA HIS A 527 6.48 -28.11 12.55
C HIS A 527 6.31 -28.96 11.28
N LYS A 528 5.99 -28.36 10.13
CA LYS A 528 5.89 -29.06 8.85
C LYS A 528 7.24 -29.00 8.12
N ARG A 529 7.76 -30.16 7.73
CA ARG A 529 8.94 -30.26 6.85
C ARG A 529 8.52 -29.98 5.41
N ARG A 530 9.13 -28.96 4.81
CA ARG A 530 9.03 -28.59 3.39
C ARG A 530 10.33 -28.98 2.71
N SER A 531 10.24 -29.59 1.53
CA SER A 531 11.40 -30.08 0.79
C SER A 531 11.35 -29.61 -0.67
N THR A 532 12.52 -29.31 -1.23
CA THR A 532 12.72 -29.04 -2.65
C THR A 532 13.76 -30.02 -3.16
N ARG A 533 13.34 -30.96 -4.01
CA ARG A 533 14.22 -31.98 -4.59
C ARG A 533 14.54 -31.65 -6.04
N LEU A 534 15.83 -31.55 -6.38
CA LEU A 534 16.30 -31.39 -7.75
C LEU A 534 16.88 -32.72 -8.25
N ARG A 535 16.41 -33.20 -9.40
CA ARG A 535 16.91 -34.43 -10.05
C ARG A 535 17.43 -34.10 -11.45
N PHE A 536 18.50 -34.76 -11.86
CA PHE A 536 19.17 -34.51 -13.14
C PHE A 536 19.32 -35.80 -13.96
N ASP A 537 19.17 -35.71 -15.28
CA ASP A 537 19.54 -36.76 -16.24
C ASP A 537 20.22 -36.14 -17.48
N PRO A 538 21.49 -36.49 -17.80
CA PRO A 538 22.38 -37.41 -17.09
C PRO A 538 22.80 -36.91 -15.71
N ALA A 539 23.53 -37.75 -14.96
CA ALA A 539 24.16 -37.33 -13.71
C ALA A 539 25.16 -36.18 -13.96
N PRO A 540 25.17 -35.13 -13.11
CA PRO A 540 26.20 -34.09 -13.19
C PRO A 540 27.58 -34.67 -12.87
N ALA A 541 28.62 -34.09 -13.47
CA ALA A 541 30.02 -34.40 -13.16
C ALA A 541 30.38 -34.05 -11.70
N SER A 542 29.76 -32.99 -11.17
CA SER A 542 29.84 -32.63 -9.75
C SER A 542 28.51 -32.06 -9.28
N LEU A 543 28.01 -32.55 -8.14
CA LEU A 543 26.83 -32.03 -7.46
C LEU A 543 27.21 -31.56 -6.05
N ARG A 544 26.84 -30.32 -5.72
CA ARG A 544 27.06 -29.69 -4.41
C ARG A 544 25.73 -29.15 -3.87
N CYS A 545 25.77 -28.61 -2.66
CA CYS A 545 24.57 -28.08 -1.99
C CYS A 545 23.92 -26.90 -2.73
N ASP A 546 24.65 -26.21 -3.60
CA ASP A 546 24.26 -24.95 -4.26
C ASP A 546 24.43 -24.97 -5.80
N GLN A 547 24.99 -26.04 -6.38
CA GLN A 547 25.23 -26.12 -7.81
C GLN A 547 25.35 -27.54 -8.36
N ALA A 548 24.99 -27.71 -9.64
CA ALA A 548 25.27 -28.86 -10.48
C ALA A 548 26.19 -28.46 -11.64
N LEU A 549 27.23 -29.25 -11.88
CA LEU A 549 28.23 -29.03 -12.93
C LEU A 549 28.19 -30.15 -13.96
N PHE A 550 28.16 -29.80 -15.24
CA PHE A 550 28.20 -30.74 -16.36
C PHE A 550 29.38 -30.39 -17.26
N ASP A 551 30.26 -31.35 -17.49
CA ASP A 551 31.30 -31.27 -18.49
C ASP A 551 30.77 -31.91 -19.78
N ILE A 552 30.75 -31.12 -20.85
CA ILE A 552 30.07 -31.42 -22.10
C ILE A 552 31.10 -31.32 -23.24
N GLU A 553 31.25 -32.39 -23.99
CA GLU A 553 32.03 -32.41 -25.24
C GLU A 553 31.05 -32.46 -26.41
N LEU A 554 31.18 -31.53 -27.36
CA LEU A 554 30.31 -31.46 -28.54
C LEU A 554 31.15 -31.36 -29.81
N ALA A 555 31.02 -32.35 -30.71
CA ALA A 555 31.55 -32.29 -32.06
C ALA A 555 30.80 -31.25 -32.93
N PRO A 556 31.38 -30.81 -34.06
CA PRO A 556 30.71 -29.90 -34.99
C PRO A 556 29.32 -30.43 -35.41
N GLY A 557 28.28 -29.62 -35.20
CA GLY A 557 26.89 -29.97 -35.51
C GLY A 557 26.19 -30.87 -34.49
N GLU A 558 26.92 -31.43 -33.51
CA GLU A 558 26.37 -32.31 -32.48
C GLU A 558 25.43 -31.56 -31.53
N SER A 559 24.45 -32.26 -30.98
CA SER A 559 23.55 -31.74 -29.95
C SER A 559 23.41 -32.71 -28.78
N GLN A 560 23.43 -32.18 -27.56
CA GLN A 560 23.22 -32.94 -26.34
C GLN A 560 22.08 -32.34 -25.52
N SER A 561 21.25 -33.20 -24.91
CA SER A 561 20.16 -32.79 -24.04
C SER A 561 20.35 -33.25 -22.60
N LEU A 562 20.10 -32.34 -21.66
CA LEU A 562 20.04 -32.56 -20.22
C LEU A 562 18.61 -32.30 -19.75
N PHE A 563 18.18 -33.04 -18.72
CA PHE A 563 16.85 -32.94 -18.13
C PHE A 563 16.98 -32.66 -16.64
N MET A 564 16.13 -31.78 -16.13
CA MET A 564 16.06 -31.40 -14.73
C MET A 564 14.60 -31.41 -14.26
N GLU A 565 14.37 -31.93 -13.06
CA GLU A 565 13.09 -31.84 -12.36
C GLU A 565 13.33 -31.17 -11.01
N VAL A 566 12.59 -30.10 -10.72
CA VAL A 566 12.50 -29.48 -9.39
C VAL A 566 11.14 -29.84 -8.80
N ASN A 567 11.13 -30.62 -7.73
CA ASN A 567 9.91 -31.10 -7.07
C ASN A 567 9.75 -30.44 -5.70
N CYS A 568 8.60 -29.79 -5.46
CA CYS A 568 8.30 -29.02 -4.25
C CYS A 568 7.76 -29.87 -3.09
N GLY A 569 8.23 -31.12 -2.94
CA GLY A 569 7.82 -32.03 -1.85
C GLY A 569 6.53 -32.80 -2.13
N VAL A 570 6.09 -32.84 -3.38
CA VAL A 570 4.99 -33.71 -3.83
C VAL A 570 5.50 -35.09 -4.21
N GLN A 571 4.60 -36.07 -4.32
CA GLN A 571 4.99 -37.43 -4.72
C GLN A 571 5.63 -37.43 -6.11
N ALA A 572 6.90 -37.82 -6.19
CA ALA A 572 7.62 -37.88 -7.45
C ALA A 572 7.06 -38.99 -8.36
N PRO A 573 7.02 -38.78 -9.68
CA PRO A 573 6.63 -39.82 -10.63
C PRO A 573 7.63 -41.00 -10.58
N PRO A 574 7.17 -42.24 -10.81
CA PRO A 574 8.01 -43.45 -10.70
C PRO A 574 9.02 -43.63 -11.85
N PHE A 575 9.21 -42.62 -12.69
CA PHE A 575 10.04 -42.68 -13.90
C PHE A 575 11.37 -41.90 -13.74
N SER A 576 12.32 -42.18 -14.64
CA SER A 576 13.51 -41.34 -14.84
C SER A 576 13.13 -39.92 -15.26
N VAL A 577 13.96 -38.92 -14.93
CA VAL A 577 13.70 -37.49 -15.21
C VAL A 577 13.35 -37.22 -16.69
N ARG A 578 14.09 -37.84 -17.62
CA ARG A 578 13.82 -37.73 -19.07
C ARG A 578 12.45 -38.30 -19.48
N HIS A 579 12.09 -39.49 -19.00
CA HIS A 579 10.76 -40.05 -19.25
C HIS A 579 9.65 -39.22 -18.61
N ALA A 580 9.88 -38.70 -17.39
CA ALA A 580 8.93 -37.82 -16.71
C ALA A 580 8.67 -36.55 -17.54
N PHE A 581 9.70 -35.89 -18.08
CA PHE A 581 9.54 -34.70 -18.92
C PHE A 581 8.53 -34.89 -20.07
N PHE A 582 8.68 -35.96 -20.86
CA PHE A 582 7.78 -36.19 -22.01
C PHE A 582 6.38 -36.68 -21.60
N SER A 583 6.28 -37.44 -20.51
CA SER A 583 5.01 -37.99 -20.03
C SER A 583 4.15 -36.89 -19.40
N LEU A 584 4.73 -36.12 -18.48
CA LEU A 584 4.03 -35.02 -17.79
C LEU A 584 3.68 -33.87 -18.76
N LEU A 585 4.52 -33.56 -19.74
CA LEU A 585 4.17 -32.56 -20.77
C LEU A 585 2.95 -32.99 -21.59
N ARG A 586 2.81 -34.29 -21.86
CA ARG A 586 1.66 -34.85 -22.58
C ARG A 586 0.38 -34.74 -21.73
N GLU A 587 0.49 -35.00 -20.43
CA GLU A 587 -0.60 -34.86 -19.47
C GLU A 587 -1.04 -33.39 -19.34
N ALA A 588 -0.09 -32.47 -19.14
CA ALA A 588 -0.34 -31.02 -19.12
C ALA A 588 -1.10 -30.54 -20.36
N ARG A 589 -0.67 -30.96 -21.55
CA ARG A 589 -1.36 -30.63 -22.80
C ARG A 589 -2.72 -31.29 -22.94
N ARG A 590 -2.93 -32.48 -22.38
CA ARG A 590 -4.22 -33.18 -22.43
C ARG A 590 -5.23 -32.50 -21.51
N GLU A 591 -4.80 -32.13 -20.30
CA GLU A 591 -5.64 -31.42 -19.34
C GLU A 591 -6.06 -30.06 -19.89
N LEU A 592 -5.11 -29.25 -20.37
CA LEU A 592 -5.44 -27.93 -20.94
C LEU A 592 -6.42 -28.02 -22.11
N ARG A 593 -6.22 -28.99 -23.02
CA ARG A 593 -7.17 -29.25 -24.13
C ARG A 593 -8.54 -29.66 -23.62
N THR A 594 -8.61 -30.41 -22.53
CA THR A 594 -9.87 -30.83 -21.93
C THR A 594 -10.60 -29.59 -21.37
N PHE A 595 -9.90 -28.73 -20.64
CA PHE A 595 -10.48 -27.51 -20.08
C PHE A 595 -10.94 -26.53 -21.16
N SER A 596 -10.14 -26.30 -22.21
CA SER A 596 -10.48 -25.34 -23.27
C SER A 596 -11.39 -25.91 -24.37
N SER A 597 -11.67 -27.22 -24.38
CA SER A 597 -12.52 -27.84 -25.42
C SER A 597 -13.96 -27.34 -25.41
N ARG A 598 -14.48 -26.93 -24.24
CA ARG A 598 -15.83 -26.42 -24.02
C ARG A 598 -16.00 -24.92 -24.28
N ALA A 599 -14.90 -24.21 -24.51
CA ALA A 599 -14.92 -22.77 -24.69
C ALA A 599 -15.31 -22.36 -26.12
N VAL A 600 -15.99 -21.23 -26.23
CA VAL A 600 -16.23 -20.55 -27.51
C VAL A 600 -14.88 -20.25 -28.17
N SER A 601 -14.79 -20.41 -29.50
CA SER A 601 -13.64 -19.94 -30.28
C SER A 601 -14.02 -18.62 -30.95
N ILE A 602 -13.12 -17.64 -30.87
CA ILE A 602 -13.33 -16.28 -31.38
C ILE A 602 -12.25 -16.01 -32.43
N VAL A 603 -12.69 -15.63 -33.63
CA VAL A 603 -11.80 -15.16 -34.70
C VAL A 603 -12.36 -13.85 -35.23
N THR A 604 -11.52 -12.84 -35.33
CA THR A 604 -11.92 -11.51 -35.80
C THR A 604 -11.17 -11.10 -37.06
N SER A 605 -11.62 -10.04 -37.72
CA SER A 605 -10.93 -9.44 -38.87
C SER A 605 -9.60 -8.76 -38.54
N HIS A 606 -9.18 -8.70 -37.26
CA HIS A 606 -7.98 -7.99 -36.83
C HIS A 606 -6.96 -8.93 -36.15
N GLU A 607 -5.84 -9.22 -36.83
CA GLU A 607 -4.87 -10.22 -36.37
C GLU A 607 -4.24 -9.91 -35.00
N VAL A 608 -3.89 -8.64 -34.76
CA VAL A 608 -3.35 -8.22 -33.45
C VAL A 608 -4.36 -8.40 -32.32
N PHE A 609 -5.65 -8.24 -32.59
CA PHE A 609 -6.69 -8.52 -31.61
C PHE A 609 -6.83 -10.02 -31.39
N ASN A 610 -6.77 -10.83 -32.44
CA ASN A 610 -6.74 -12.29 -32.33
C ASN A 610 -5.56 -12.79 -31.49
N GLU A 611 -4.37 -12.18 -31.59
CA GLU A 611 -3.22 -12.46 -30.71
C GLU A 611 -3.53 -12.13 -29.24
N ALA A 612 -4.06 -10.93 -28.96
CA ALA A 612 -4.41 -10.52 -27.61
C ALA A 612 -5.48 -11.43 -26.99
N MET A 613 -6.52 -11.79 -27.75
CA MET A 613 -7.58 -12.69 -27.28
C MET A 613 -7.06 -14.11 -26.99
N ARG A 614 -6.19 -14.66 -27.86
CA ARG A 614 -5.54 -15.96 -27.61
C ARG A 614 -4.68 -15.93 -26.34
N ARG A 615 -3.95 -14.83 -26.11
CA ARG A 615 -3.17 -14.64 -24.88
C ARG A 615 -4.08 -14.60 -23.65
N SER A 616 -5.13 -13.77 -23.67
CA SER A 616 -6.12 -13.68 -22.59
C SER A 616 -6.73 -15.03 -22.23
N ILE A 617 -7.20 -15.79 -23.23
CA ILE A 617 -7.78 -17.13 -23.00
C ILE A 617 -6.75 -18.08 -22.38
N SER A 618 -5.52 -18.07 -22.88
CA SER A 618 -4.47 -18.98 -22.40
C SER A 618 -3.96 -18.61 -21.01
N ASP A 619 -3.94 -17.32 -20.68
CA ASP A 619 -3.61 -16.83 -19.34
C ASP A 619 -4.70 -17.22 -18.34
N LEU A 620 -5.97 -17.06 -18.71
CA LEU A 620 -7.11 -17.47 -17.89
C LEU A 620 -7.07 -18.97 -17.58
N TYR A 621 -6.89 -19.83 -18.59
CA TYR A 621 -6.83 -21.28 -18.36
C TYR A 621 -5.57 -21.73 -17.60
N MET A 622 -4.45 -21.02 -17.72
CA MET A 622 -3.26 -21.26 -16.89
C MET A 622 -3.54 -20.90 -15.42
N LEU A 623 -4.35 -19.88 -15.16
CA LEU A 623 -4.74 -19.47 -13.82
C LEU A 623 -5.77 -20.39 -13.17
N MET A 624 -6.44 -21.26 -13.94
CA MET A 624 -7.37 -22.25 -13.39
C MET A 624 -6.68 -23.29 -12.51
N THR A 625 -7.33 -23.62 -11.41
CA THR A 625 -6.96 -24.70 -10.48
C THR A 625 -8.11 -25.70 -10.43
N LYS A 626 -7.79 -26.99 -10.43
CA LYS A 626 -8.78 -28.05 -10.29
C LYS A 626 -9.10 -28.25 -8.81
N THR A 627 -10.36 -28.03 -8.43
CA THR A 627 -10.89 -28.31 -7.09
C THR A 627 -11.84 -29.52 -7.15
N PRO A 628 -12.22 -30.11 -6.01
CA PRO A 628 -13.24 -31.18 -5.98
C PRO A 628 -14.59 -30.73 -6.55
N GLN A 629 -14.90 -29.42 -6.49
CA GLN A 629 -16.17 -28.86 -6.95
C GLN A 629 -16.15 -28.42 -8.42
N GLY A 630 -14.97 -28.29 -9.03
CA GLY A 630 -14.83 -27.92 -10.43
C GLY A 630 -13.59 -27.08 -10.69
N LEU A 631 -13.60 -26.34 -11.80
CA LEU A 631 -12.52 -25.40 -12.11
C LEU A 631 -12.72 -24.10 -11.34
N TYR A 632 -11.63 -23.60 -10.75
CA TYR A 632 -11.60 -22.38 -9.97
C TYR A 632 -10.45 -21.48 -10.45
N PRO A 633 -10.69 -20.22 -10.86
CA PRO A 633 -9.62 -19.30 -11.23
C PRO A 633 -8.89 -18.78 -9.98
N TYR A 634 -7.58 -18.92 -9.92
CA TYR A 634 -6.77 -18.16 -8.96
C TYR A 634 -6.54 -16.74 -9.48
N ALA A 635 -6.50 -15.76 -8.58
CA ALA A 635 -6.57 -14.35 -8.95
C ALA A 635 -5.43 -13.89 -9.87
N GLY A 636 -4.16 -13.94 -9.46
CA GLY A 636 -3.07 -13.62 -10.39
C GLY A 636 -1.65 -13.72 -9.84
N ILE A 637 -0.68 -13.66 -10.74
CA ILE A 637 0.74 -13.93 -10.44
C ILE A 637 1.54 -12.63 -10.49
N PRO A 638 2.42 -12.35 -9.51
CA PRO A 638 2.91 -13.29 -8.48
C PRO A 638 2.21 -13.24 -7.11
N TRP A 639 1.40 -12.23 -6.83
CA TRP A 639 0.99 -11.92 -5.45
C TRP A 639 -0.30 -12.62 -4.99
N TYR A 640 -1.18 -12.93 -5.94
CA TYR A 640 -2.55 -13.35 -5.66
C TYR A 640 -2.86 -14.73 -6.25
N SER A 641 -1.85 -15.60 -6.42
CA SER A 641 -2.02 -16.92 -7.03
C SER A 641 -2.61 -17.92 -6.03
N THR A 642 -3.81 -17.61 -5.55
CA THR A 642 -4.62 -18.43 -4.63
C THR A 642 -6.12 -18.19 -4.86
N VAL A 643 -6.96 -18.81 -4.03
CA VAL A 643 -8.40 -18.60 -3.95
C VAL A 643 -8.72 -17.19 -3.43
N PHE A 644 -9.38 -16.39 -4.27
CA PHE A 644 -10.07 -15.15 -3.89
C PHE A 644 -11.54 -15.26 -4.29
N GLY A 645 -12.45 -14.90 -3.39
CA GLY A 645 -13.89 -15.04 -3.61
C GLY A 645 -14.40 -14.09 -4.68
N ARG A 646 -14.25 -12.78 -4.43
CA ARG A 646 -14.65 -11.71 -5.35
C ARG A 646 -14.05 -11.86 -6.74
N ASP A 647 -12.73 -12.03 -6.85
CA ASP A 647 -12.03 -12.17 -8.13
C ASP A 647 -12.60 -13.33 -8.94
N ALA A 648 -12.85 -14.47 -8.29
CA ALA A 648 -13.40 -15.64 -8.96
C ALA A 648 -14.87 -15.46 -9.35
N LEU A 649 -15.67 -14.78 -8.54
CA LEU A 649 -17.07 -14.46 -8.85
C LEU A 649 -17.18 -13.52 -10.06
N ILE A 650 -16.37 -12.46 -10.12
CA ILE A 650 -16.34 -11.53 -11.25
C ILE A 650 -15.79 -12.24 -12.49
N THR A 651 -14.69 -12.99 -12.37
CA THR A 651 -14.14 -13.78 -13.50
C THR A 651 -15.18 -14.77 -14.03
N ALA A 652 -15.89 -15.47 -13.15
CA ALA A 652 -16.94 -16.41 -13.54
C ALA A 652 -18.12 -15.71 -14.24
N TRP A 653 -18.48 -14.50 -13.79
CA TRP A 653 -19.50 -13.68 -14.44
C TRP A 653 -19.08 -13.28 -15.86
N GLU A 654 -17.88 -12.71 -16.02
CA GLU A 654 -17.32 -12.29 -17.31
C GLU A 654 -17.21 -13.45 -18.31
N MET A 655 -17.03 -14.67 -17.79
CA MET A 655 -16.89 -15.90 -18.57
C MET A 655 -18.20 -16.66 -18.77
N LEU A 656 -19.32 -16.20 -18.20
CA LEU A 656 -20.57 -16.97 -18.15
C LEU A 656 -21.13 -17.29 -19.55
N TRP A 657 -20.97 -16.39 -20.50
CA TRP A 657 -21.37 -16.61 -21.90
C TRP A 657 -20.48 -17.61 -22.63
N PHE A 658 -19.19 -17.65 -22.27
CA PHE A 658 -18.10 -18.31 -22.97
C PHE A 658 -17.82 -19.73 -22.46
N ASP A 659 -17.81 -19.91 -21.13
CA ASP A 659 -17.64 -21.17 -20.43
C ASP A 659 -18.34 -21.13 -19.06
N PRO A 660 -19.65 -21.46 -19.00
CA PRO A 660 -20.41 -21.45 -17.74
C PRO A 660 -19.95 -22.52 -16.75
N GLY A 661 -19.12 -23.49 -17.18
CA GLY A 661 -18.56 -24.52 -16.29
C GLY A 661 -17.59 -23.95 -15.25
N ILE A 662 -17.03 -22.76 -15.49
CA ILE A 662 -16.23 -22.01 -14.50
C ILE A 662 -17.13 -21.53 -13.37
N ALA A 663 -18.27 -20.91 -13.68
CA ALA A 663 -19.22 -20.42 -12.68
C ALA A 663 -19.72 -21.53 -11.77
N ARG A 664 -20.04 -22.72 -12.31
CA ARG A 664 -20.40 -23.88 -11.49
C ARG A 664 -19.29 -24.27 -10.49
N GLY A 665 -18.04 -24.29 -10.95
CA GLY A 665 -16.89 -24.63 -10.10
C GLY A 665 -16.64 -23.60 -9.01
N VAL A 666 -16.75 -22.31 -9.33
CA VAL A 666 -16.65 -21.19 -8.39
C VAL A 666 -17.75 -21.25 -7.34
N LEU A 667 -19.01 -21.36 -7.76
CA LEU A 667 -20.16 -21.45 -6.86
C LEU A 667 -20.03 -22.65 -5.91
N GLY A 668 -19.69 -23.83 -6.44
CA GLY A 668 -19.49 -25.03 -5.63
C GLY A 668 -18.35 -24.89 -4.62
N HIS A 669 -17.20 -24.34 -5.04
CA HIS A 669 -16.06 -24.18 -4.15
C HIS A 669 -16.31 -23.15 -3.03
N LEU A 670 -16.96 -22.02 -3.35
CA LEU A 670 -17.29 -20.99 -2.38
C LEU A 670 -18.37 -21.47 -1.40
N ALA A 671 -19.39 -22.21 -1.87
CA ALA A 671 -20.36 -22.86 -0.99
C ALA A 671 -19.71 -23.83 0.00
N ALA A 672 -18.74 -24.62 -0.47
CA ALA A 672 -18.00 -25.56 0.38
C ALA A 672 -17.09 -24.89 1.43
N ASN A 673 -16.79 -23.60 1.27
CA ASN A 673 -15.93 -22.81 2.17
C ASN A 673 -16.67 -21.61 2.80
N GLN A 674 -18.00 -21.57 2.70
CA GLN A 674 -18.82 -20.52 3.31
C GLN A 674 -18.67 -20.54 4.84
N ALA A 675 -18.64 -19.36 5.45
CA ALA A 675 -18.56 -19.26 6.90
C ALA A 675 -19.83 -19.82 7.56
N THR A 676 -19.65 -20.62 8.60
CA THR A 676 -20.74 -21.28 9.36
C THR A 676 -20.80 -20.83 10.82
N MET A 677 -19.83 -20.02 11.25
CA MET A 677 -19.65 -19.60 12.63
C MET A 677 -19.07 -18.18 12.67
N LEU A 678 -19.28 -17.51 13.80
CA LEU A 678 -18.71 -16.19 14.07
C LEU A 678 -17.25 -16.33 14.50
N GLU A 679 -16.34 -15.71 13.75
CA GLU A 679 -14.92 -15.66 14.07
C GLU A 679 -14.35 -14.26 13.75
N PRO A 680 -14.27 -13.36 14.75
CA PRO A 680 -13.86 -11.96 14.53
C PRO A 680 -12.46 -11.77 13.95
N SER A 681 -11.50 -12.65 14.28
CA SER A 681 -10.14 -12.61 13.71
C SER A 681 -10.11 -12.86 12.21
N ALA A 682 -11.12 -13.55 11.68
CA ALA A 682 -11.26 -13.87 10.27
C ALA A 682 -12.32 -13.00 9.56
N ASP A 683 -12.96 -12.05 10.27
CA ASP A 683 -14.17 -11.34 9.81
C ASP A 683 -15.29 -12.30 9.36
N ALA A 684 -15.34 -13.51 9.94
CA ALA A 684 -16.27 -14.56 9.56
C ALA A 684 -17.61 -14.41 10.29
N GLU A 685 -18.70 -14.46 9.52
CA GLU A 685 -20.08 -14.45 9.99
C GLU A 685 -20.85 -15.57 9.26
N PRO A 686 -21.79 -16.27 9.93
CA PRO A 686 -22.59 -17.31 9.29
C PRO A 686 -23.23 -16.82 7.99
N GLY A 687 -23.02 -17.57 6.90
CA GLY A 687 -23.52 -17.23 5.57
C GLY A 687 -22.58 -16.38 4.71
N LYS A 688 -21.52 -15.80 5.29
CA LYS A 688 -20.57 -14.97 4.54
C LYS A 688 -19.66 -15.79 3.62
N ILE A 689 -19.34 -15.24 2.46
CA ILE A 689 -18.45 -15.85 1.47
C ILE A 689 -17.01 -15.32 1.66
N LEU A 690 -16.03 -16.20 1.47
CA LEU A 690 -14.62 -15.89 1.70
C LEU A 690 -14.12 -14.72 0.85
N HIS A 691 -13.21 -13.94 1.42
CA HIS A 691 -12.36 -12.98 0.71
C HIS A 691 -11.18 -13.72 0.06
N GLU A 692 -10.35 -14.40 0.86
CA GLU A 692 -9.22 -15.19 0.37
C GLU A 692 -8.83 -16.36 1.28
N VAL A 693 -8.08 -17.32 0.73
CA VAL A 693 -7.49 -18.47 1.43
C VAL A 693 -5.99 -18.54 1.15
N ARG A 694 -5.17 -18.68 2.18
CA ARG A 694 -3.71 -18.84 2.11
C ARG A 694 -3.28 -20.12 2.80
N LEU A 695 -2.31 -20.80 2.19
CA LEU A 695 -1.79 -22.09 2.66
C LEU A 695 -0.33 -21.98 3.16
N GLY A 696 0.22 -20.77 3.12
CA GLY A 696 1.56 -20.44 3.59
C GLY A 696 1.74 -20.65 5.09
N GLU A 697 3.00 -20.71 5.50
CA GLU A 697 3.39 -20.90 6.91
C GLU A 697 2.83 -19.79 7.80
N MET A 698 2.90 -18.54 7.35
CA MET A 698 2.43 -17.38 8.13
C MET A 698 0.91 -17.46 8.37
N ALA A 699 0.14 -17.90 7.38
CA ALA A 699 -1.30 -18.07 7.50
C ALA A 699 -1.66 -19.23 8.44
N GLU A 700 -0.97 -20.36 8.34
CA GLU A 700 -1.21 -21.53 9.19
C GLU A 700 -0.88 -21.27 10.67
N LEU A 701 0.07 -20.37 10.95
CA LEU A 701 0.43 -19.95 12.31
C LEU A 701 -0.46 -18.83 12.87
N GLY A 702 -1.34 -18.25 12.04
CA GLY A 702 -2.13 -17.08 12.42
C GLY A 702 -1.32 -15.79 12.55
N GLU A 703 -0.11 -15.74 11.97
CA GLU A 703 0.69 -14.51 11.85
C GLU A 703 0.00 -13.51 10.90
N ILE A 704 -0.83 -14.01 9.97
CA ILE A 704 -1.74 -13.25 9.11
C ILE A 704 -3.14 -13.89 9.14
N PRO A 705 -4.24 -13.13 8.97
CA PRO A 705 -5.60 -13.64 9.12
C PRO A 705 -6.07 -14.50 7.94
N PHE A 706 -5.26 -14.61 6.88
CA PHE A 706 -5.66 -15.11 5.56
C PHE A 706 -5.74 -16.61 5.39
N ARG A 707 -5.64 -17.39 6.47
CA ARG A 707 -5.86 -18.85 6.39
C ARG A 707 -7.22 -19.15 5.77
N ARG A 708 -8.27 -18.50 6.27
CA ARG A 708 -9.63 -18.45 5.70
C ARG A 708 -10.24 -17.12 6.12
N TYR A 709 -10.05 -16.08 5.31
CA TYR A 709 -10.47 -14.73 5.66
C TYR A 709 -11.75 -14.34 4.91
N TYR A 710 -12.64 -13.64 5.59
CA TYR A 710 -13.98 -13.29 5.13
C TYR A 710 -14.24 -11.77 5.13
N GLY A 711 -13.18 -10.93 5.19
CA GLY A 711 -13.28 -9.47 5.15
C GLY A 711 -13.61 -8.90 3.76
N SER A 712 -14.67 -9.41 3.13
CA SER A 712 -15.22 -8.95 1.86
C SER A 712 -16.73 -8.71 2.04
N ILE A 713 -17.18 -7.49 1.78
CA ILE A 713 -18.62 -7.16 1.87
C ILE A 713 -19.38 -7.49 0.59
N ASP A 714 -18.67 -7.56 -0.54
CA ASP A 714 -19.22 -7.75 -1.88
C ASP A 714 -19.30 -9.22 -2.33
N SER A 715 -18.44 -10.11 -1.83
CA SER A 715 -18.43 -11.53 -2.25
C SER A 715 -19.76 -12.25 -1.98
N THR A 716 -20.40 -12.00 -0.83
CA THR A 716 -21.65 -12.67 -0.46
C THR A 716 -22.82 -12.30 -1.39
N PRO A 717 -23.13 -11.02 -1.66
CA PRO A 717 -24.16 -10.69 -2.65
C PRO A 717 -23.77 -11.12 -4.08
N LEU A 718 -22.49 -10.99 -4.47
CA LEU A 718 -22.03 -11.46 -5.79
C LEU A 718 -22.20 -12.97 -5.98
N PHE A 719 -22.04 -13.78 -4.92
CA PHE A 719 -22.26 -15.22 -4.95
C PHE A 719 -23.72 -15.58 -5.30
N VAL A 720 -24.68 -14.90 -4.65
CA VAL A 720 -26.10 -15.10 -4.94
C VAL A 720 -26.46 -14.57 -6.33
N MET A 721 -25.95 -13.40 -6.70
CA MET A 721 -26.17 -12.79 -8.01
C MET A 721 -25.67 -13.69 -9.14
N LEU A 722 -24.46 -14.24 -9.02
CA LEU A 722 -23.89 -15.19 -10.00
C LEU A 722 -24.70 -16.48 -10.09
N ALA A 723 -25.21 -17.02 -8.98
CA ALA A 723 -26.06 -18.22 -9.01
C ALA A 723 -27.35 -17.99 -9.82
N GLY A 724 -27.97 -16.82 -9.67
CA GLY A 724 -29.13 -16.42 -10.46
C GLY A 724 -28.81 -16.37 -11.96
N ALA A 725 -27.73 -15.67 -12.33
CA ALA A 725 -27.28 -15.56 -13.71
C ALA A 725 -26.84 -16.92 -14.30
N TYR A 726 -26.22 -17.79 -13.49
CA TYR A 726 -25.86 -19.14 -13.89
C TYR A 726 -27.11 -19.96 -14.27
N LEU A 727 -28.15 -19.91 -13.44
CA LEU A 727 -29.41 -20.60 -13.74
C LEU A 727 -30.05 -20.05 -15.01
N GLU A 728 -30.08 -18.73 -15.17
CA GLU A 728 -30.61 -18.07 -16.37
C GLU A 728 -29.85 -18.50 -17.64
N ARG A 729 -28.52 -18.62 -17.55
CA ARG A 729 -27.66 -19.02 -18.68
C ARG A 729 -27.76 -20.49 -19.06
N THR A 730 -27.90 -21.37 -18.07
CA THR A 730 -27.66 -22.82 -18.24
C THR A 730 -28.88 -23.69 -18.07
N ASP A 731 -29.91 -23.19 -17.38
CA ASP A 731 -31.06 -23.96 -16.91
C ASP A 731 -30.70 -25.16 -15.98
N ASP A 732 -29.51 -25.17 -15.40
CA ASP A 732 -29.02 -26.24 -14.51
C ASP A 732 -29.63 -26.12 -13.10
N LEU A 733 -30.90 -26.49 -13.00
CA LEU A 733 -31.65 -26.49 -11.75
C LEU A 733 -31.07 -27.48 -10.73
N ALA A 734 -30.45 -28.58 -11.17
CA ALA A 734 -29.90 -29.61 -10.29
C ALA A 734 -28.76 -29.06 -9.44
N THR A 735 -27.85 -28.30 -10.05
CA THR A 735 -26.78 -27.60 -9.34
C THR A 735 -27.34 -26.57 -8.37
N ILE A 736 -28.35 -25.80 -8.77
CA ILE A 736 -28.97 -24.77 -7.91
C ILE A 736 -29.67 -25.37 -6.70
N VAL A 737 -30.37 -26.50 -6.85
CA VAL A 737 -30.98 -27.23 -5.72
C VAL A 737 -29.92 -27.62 -4.69
N GLN A 738 -28.74 -28.07 -5.13
CA GLN A 738 -27.65 -28.42 -4.22
C GLN A 738 -27.06 -27.20 -3.51
N LEU A 739 -26.99 -26.05 -4.18
CA LEU A 739 -26.46 -24.81 -3.62
C LEU A 739 -27.47 -24.03 -2.78
N TRP A 740 -28.76 -24.35 -2.87
CA TRP A 740 -29.83 -23.57 -2.24
C TRP A 740 -29.63 -23.34 -0.74
N PRO A 741 -29.21 -24.31 0.09
CA PRO A 741 -28.94 -24.06 1.51
C PRO A 741 -27.86 -22.99 1.74
N ASN A 742 -26.82 -22.95 0.91
CA ASN A 742 -25.75 -21.96 1.00
C ASN A 742 -26.22 -20.58 0.51
N LEU A 743 -27.05 -20.54 -0.54
CA LEU A 743 -27.67 -19.31 -1.04
C LEU A 743 -28.64 -18.72 0.01
N ASP A 744 -29.40 -19.58 0.69
CA ASP A 744 -30.27 -19.20 1.80
C ASP A 744 -29.47 -18.59 2.95
N ALA A 745 -28.36 -19.22 3.35
CA ALA A 745 -27.46 -18.68 4.37
C ALA A 745 -26.84 -17.33 3.95
N ALA A 746 -26.48 -17.16 2.68
CA ALA A 746 -25.95 -15.89 2.17
C ALA A 746 -27.02 -14.78 2.20
N LEU A 747 -28.28 -15.10 1.87
CA LEU A 747 -29.40 -14.16 1.98
C LEU A 747 -29.67 -13.79 3.43
N ALA A 748 -29.64 -14.77 4.34
CA ALA A 748 -29.75 -14.51 5.78
C ALA A 748 -28.62 -13.60 6.27
N TRP A 749 -27.39 -13.80 5.80
CA TRP A 749 -26.26 -12.91 6.13
C TRP A 749 -26.50 -11.47 5.67
N ILE A 750 -27.01 -11.26 4.46
CA ILE A 750 -27.36 -9.92 3.94
C ILE A 750 -28.35 -9.24 4.89
N ASP A 751 -29.36 -9.97 5.34
CA ASP A 751 -30.43 -9.44 6.20
C ASP A 751 -30.01 -9.24 7.68
N GLU A 752 -29.15 -10.11 8.21
CA GLU A 752 -28.83 -10.13 9.65
C GLU A 752 -27.51 -9.43 10.03
N TYR A 753 -26.49 -9.56 9.18
CA TYR A 753 -25.14 -9.05 9.46
C TYR A 753 -24.74 -7.90 8.54
N GLY A 754 -25.28 -7.88 7.31
CA GLY A 754 -24.97 -6.85 6.32
C GLY A 754 -25.55 -5.49 6.67
N ASP A 755 -26.81 -5.42 7.08
CA ASP A 755 -27.50 -4.20 7.49
C ASP A 755 -27.32 -3.96 9.01
N ARG A 756 -26.19 -3.37 9.39
CA ARG A 756 -25.72 -3.33 10.79
C ARG A 756 -26.53 -2.39 11.67
N ASP A 757 -27.15 -1.36 11.09
CA ASP A 757 -27.95 -0.38 11.81
C ASP A 757 -29.44 -0.39 11.43
N GLY A 758 -29.85 -1.26 10.51
CA GLY A 758 -31.25 -1.51 10.16
C GLY A 758 -31.84 -0.44 9.24
N ASP A 759 -31.01 0.34 8.54
CA ASP A 759 -31.45 1.40 7.65
C ASP A 759 -31.74 0.93 6.21
N GLY A 760 -31.45 -0.34 5.92
CA GLY A 760 -31.65 -0.99 4.64
C GLY A 760 -30.41 -1.01 3.73
N PHE A 761 -29.28 -0.43 4.14
CA PHE A 761 -28.03 -0.49 3.41
C PHE A 761 -27.04 -1.48 4.01
N ILE A 762 -26.27 -2.14 3.15
CA ILE A 762 -25.27 -3.11 3.56
C ILE A 762 -23.94 -2.41 3.82
N GLU A 763 -23.38 -2.62 5.01
CA GLU A 763 -22.25 -1.87 5.53
C GLU A 763 -21.14 -2.74 6.05
N TYR A 764 -19.90 -2.30 5.83
CA TYR A 764 -18.74 -2.96 6.42
C TYR A 764 -18.09 -2.12 7.51
N GLY A 765 -17.45 -2.83 8.45
CA GLY A 765 -16.56 -2.29 9.44
C GLY A 765 -15.77 -3.44 10.05
N ARG A 766 -14.44 -3.39 9.95
CA ARG A 766 -13.55 -4.47 10.41
C ARG A 766 -13.87 -4.89 11.85
N GLN A 767 -13.90 -6.19 12.11
CA GLN A 767 -14.12 -6.72 13.47
C GLN A 767 -12.84 -6.77 14.30
N SER A 768 -11.67 -6.64 13.68
CA SER A 768 -10.36 -6.61 14.36
C SER A 768 -9.44 -5.52 13.79
N SER A 769 -8.42 -5.12 14.54
CA SER A 769 -7.42 -4.12 14.11
C SER A 769 -6.53 -4.60 12.95
N GLU A 770 -6.46 -5.92 12.73
CA GLU A 770 -5.66 -6.59 11.71
C GLU A 770 -6.45 -6.86 10.41
N GLY A 771 -7.77 -6.70 10.43
CA GLY A 771 -8.63 -6.83 9.25
C GLY A 771 -8.54 -5.63 8.30
N LEU A 772 -9.01 -5.84 7.06
CA LEU A 772 -9.09 -4.81 6.03
C LEU A 772 -10.00 -3.66 6.46
N ILE A 773 -9.50 -2.42 6.35
CA ILE A 773 -10.27 -1.21 6.67
C ILE A 773 -11.44 -1.06 5.69
N ASN A 774 -11.15 -1.15 4.39
CA ASN A 774 -12.14 -1.17 3.33
C ASN A 774 -12.33 -2.60 2.85
N GLN A 775 -13.59 -3.08 2.84
CA GLN A 775 -13.92 -4.46 2.50
C GLN A 775 -14.63 -4.60 1.14
N GLY A 776 -14.83 -3.49 0.42
CA GLY A 776 -15.29 -3.49 -0.98
C GLY A 776 -14.15 -3.81 -1.94
N TRP A 777 -14.41 -3.75 -3.25
CA TRP A 777 -13.38 -4.08 -4.25
C TRP A 777 -12.23 -3.08 -4.28
N LYS A 778 -12.50 -1.81 -3.93
CA LYS A 778 -11.49 -0.80 -3.64
C LYS A 778 -11.06 -0.88 -2.18
N ASP A 779 -10.26 -1.88 -1.86
CA ASP A 779 -9.88 -2.24 -0.49
C ASP A 779 -8.64 -1.48 0.06
N SER A 780 -8.04 -0.56 -0.70
CA SER A 780 -6.96 0.29 -0.17
C SER A 780 -7.51 1.24 0.90
N TYR A 781 -6.74 1.46 1.97
CA TYR A 781 -7.17 2.22 3.15
C TYR A 781 -7.63 3.65 2.84
N ASP A 782 -7.15 4.25 1.74
CA ASP A 782 -7.42 5.63 1.33
C ASP A 782 -8.48 5.76 0.22
N SER A 783 -9.20 4.68 -0.12
CA SER A 783 -10.08 4.62 -1.29
C SER A 783 -11.45 5.28 -1.10
N ILE A 784 -11.92 5.42 0.14
CA ILE A 784 -13.24 6.00 0.44
C ILE A 784 -13.05 7.31 1.20
N PHE A 785 -13.51 8.41 0.60
CA PHE A 785 -13.26 9.77 1.09
C PHE A 785 -14.39 10.73 0.69
N HIS A 786 -14.48 11.86 1.40
CA HIS A 786 -15.40 12.96 1.09
C HIS A 786 -14.80 13.97 0.13
N ALA A 787 -15.62 14.86 -0.42
CA ALA A 787 -15.23 15.85 -1.43
C ALA A 787 -14.05 16.75 -1.02
N ASP A 788 -13.85 16.96 0.28
CA ASP A 788 -12.73 17.73 0.86
C ASP A 788 -11.42 16.93 0.99
N GLY A 789 -11.44 15.62 0.66
CA GLY A 789 -10.30 14.72 0.79
C GLY A 789 -10.18 14.04 2.16
N ARG A 790 -11.07 14.30 3.12
CA ARG A 790 -11.11 13.57 4.40
C ARG A 790 -11.58 12.13 4.17
N LEU A 791 -10.93 11.15 4.80
CA LEU A 791 -11.34 9.74 4.70
C LEU A 791 -12.70 9.52 5.37
N ALA A 792 -13.51 8.63 4.79
CA ALA A 792 -14.77 8.22 5.38
C ALA A 792 -14.52 7.39 6.65
N VAL A 793 -15.36 7.59 7.67
CA VAL A 793 -15.31 6.83 8.92
C VAL A 793 -16.42 5.80 8.89
N GLY A 794 -16.12 4.54 9.18
CA GLY A 794 -17.10 3.46 9.11
C GLY A 794 -18.06 3.37 10.29
N PRO A 795 -19.09 2.50 10.22
CA PRO A 795 -19.38 1.58 9.11
C PRO A 795 -19.70 2.30 7.78
N ILE A 796 -19.33 1.71 6.64
CA ILE A 796 -19.45 2.37 5.32
C ILE A 796 -20.38 1.57 4.41
N ALA A 797 -21.38 2.24 3.82
CA ALA A 797 -22.22 1.72 2.75
C ALA A 797 -21.70 2.20 1.39
N VAL A 798 -20.98 1.34 0.65
CA VAL A 798 -20.46 1.68 -0.70
C VAL A 798 -21.48 1.36 -1.80
N ALA A 799 -21.50 2.18 -2.85
CA ALA A 799 -22.56 2.16 -3.87
C ALA A 799 -22.68 0.83 -4.64
N GLU A 800 -21.55 0.24 -5.01
CA GLU A 800 -21.52 -1.01 -5.78
C GLU A 800 -22.03 -2.21 -4.98
N VAL A 801 -21.88 -2.21 -3.65
CA VAL A 801 -22.38 -3.30 -2.81
C VAL A 801 -23.90 -3.29 -2.78
N GLN A 802 -24.52 -2.11 -2.70
CA GLN A 802 -25.97 -1.98 -2.76
C GLN A 802 -26.51 -2.46 -4.12
N ALA A 803 -25.78 -2.13 -5.19
CA ALA A 803 -26.05 -2.63 -6.54
C ALA A 803 -25.97 -4.18 -6.60
N TYR A 804 -24.96 -4.80 -5.97
CA TYR A 804 -24.85 -6.26 -5.92
C TYR A 804 -25.95 -6.90 -5.07
N VAL A 805 -26.38 -6.29 -3.98
CA VAL A 805 -27.47 -6.78 -3.12
C VAL A 805 -28.80 -6.75 -3.89
N TYR A 806 -29.05 -5.67 -4.64
CA TYR A 806 -30.17 -5.62 -5.57
C TYR A 806 -30.12 -6.76 -6.61
N GLY A 807 -28.94 -7.00 -7.20
CA GLY A 807 -28.72 -8.12 -8.12
C GLY A 807 -28.93 -9.49 -7.46
N ALA A 808 -28.46 -9.65 -6.22
CA ALA A 808 -28.60 -10.86 -5.42
C ALA A 808 -30.06 -11.19 -5.14
N TRP A 809 -30.86 -10.23 -4.67
CA TRP A 809 -32.28 -10.47 -4.40
C TRP A 809 -33.07 -10.76 -5.67
N ASN A 810 -32.78 -10.11 -6.80
CA ASN A 810 -33.41 -10.44 -8.08
C ASN A 810 -33.02 -11.85 -8.56
N GLY A 811 -31.74 -12.22 -8.47
CA GLY A 811 -31.25 -13.56 -8.80
C GLY A 811 -31.87 -14.64 -7.91
N ALA A 812 -31.92 -14.41 -6.60
CA ALA A 812 -32.58 -15.29 -5.64
C ALA A 812 -34.09 -15.39 -5.86
N ALA A 813 -34.76 -14.30 -6.24
CA ALA A 813 -36.18 -14.33 -6.57
C ALA A 813 -36.44 -15.17 -7.82
N TYR A 814 -35.59 -15.06 -8.84
CA TYR A 814 -35.65 -15.91 -10.02
C TYR A 814 -35.44 -17.39 -9.65
N ILE A 815 -34.44 -17.70 -8.83
CA ILE A 815 -34.20 -19.06 -8.34
C ILE A 815 -35.42 -19.59 -7.56
N ALA A 816 -35.95 -18.83 -6.61
CA ALA A 816 -37.12 -19.22 -5.82
C ALA A 816 -38.33 -19.51 -6.71
N GLN A 817 -38.57 -18.68 -7.73
CA GLN A 817 -39.61 -18.90 -8.73
C GLN A 817 -39.39 -20.22 -9.50
N ARG A 818 -38.14 -20.52 -9.88
CA ARG A 818 -37.76 -21.77 -10.57
C ARG A 818 -37.88 -23.01 -9.69
N LEU A 819 -37.73 -22.85 -8.37
CA LEU A 819 -37.96 -23.90 -7.36
C LEU A 819 -39.44 -24.04 -6.95
N GLY A 820 -40.33 -23.16 -7.45
CA GLY A 820 -41.76 -23.16 -7.13
C GLY A 820 -42.15 -22.42 -5.86
N ASP A 821 -41.22 -21.71 -5.22
CA ASP A 821 -41.48 -20.86 -4.04
C ASP A 821 -41.82 -19.42 -4.48
N TYR A 822 -43.02 -19.25 -5.02
CA TYR A 822 -43.50 -17.96 -5.53
C TYR A 822 -43.68 -16.91 -4.42
N GLY A 823 -43.99 -17.33 -3.20
CA GLY A 823 -44.15 -16.42 -2.05
C GLY A 823 -42.83 -15.76 -1.68
N ARG A 824 -41.77 -16.56 -1.54
CA ARG A 824 -40.42 -16.05 -1.29
C ARG A 824 -39.90 -15.22 -2.46
N ALA A 825 -40.16 -15.64 -3.70
CA ALA A 825 -39.79 -14.87 -4.89
C ALA A 825 -40.39 -13.46 -4.86
N GLN A 826 -41.66 -13.33 -4.45
CA GLN A 826 -42.32 -12.04 -4.33
C GLN A 826 -41.70 -11.16 -3.23
N ILE A 827 -41.42 -11.72 -2.05
CA ILE A 827 -40.78 -11.01 -0.93
C ILE A 827 -39.41 -10.45 -1.35
N LEU A 828 -38.60 -11.26 -2.03
CA LEU A 828 -37.27 -10.85 -2.50
C LEU A 828 -37.36 -9.74 -3.56
N LYS A 829 -38.32 -9.83 -4.50
CA LYS A 829 -38.57 -8.75 -5.47
C LYS A 829 -38.97 -7.45 -4.79
N GLU A 830 -39.83 -7.51 -3.78
CA GLU A 830 -40.24 -6.32 -3.03
C GLU A 830 -39.08 -5.69 -2.26
N LYS A 831 -38.18 -6.51 -1.68
CA LYS A 831 -36.92 -6.01 -1.08
C LYS A 831 -36.06 -5.28 -2.12
N ALA A 832 -35.86 -5.88 -3.30
CA ALA A 832 -35.09 -5.27 -4.38
C ALA A 832 -35.68 -3.93 -4.85
N VAL A 833 -37.01 -3.85 -5.02
CA VAL A 833 -37.68 -2.59 -5.39
C VAL A 833 -37.48 -1.52 -4.32
N ARG A 834 -37.66 -1.85 -3.04
CA ARG A 834 -37.46 -0.89 -1.93
C ARG A 834 -36.02 -0.38 -1.86
N LEU A 835 -35.03 -1.27 -1.97
CA LEU A 835 -33.63 -0.87 -1.98
C LEU A 835 -33.31 0.02 -3.18
N ARG A 836 -33.85 -0.27 -4.37
CA ARG A 836 -33.66 0.61 -5.53
C ARG A 836 -34.19 2.02 -5.29
N GLU A 837 -35.38 2.15 -4.71
CA GLU A 837 -35.98 3.44 -4.38
C GLU A 837 -35.17 4.22 -3.33
N GLN A 838 -34.67 3.53 -2.29
CA GLN A 838 -33.82 4.13 -1.26
C GLN A 838 -32.44 4.51 -1.80
N PHE A 839 -31.83 3.62 -2.59
CA PHE A 839 -30.55 3.84 -3.22
C PHE A 839 -30.57 5.06 -4.14
N ASP A 840 -31.55 5.17 -5.05
CA ASP A 840 -31.62 6.33 -5.94
C ASP A 840 -31.79 7.63 -5.14
N ARG A 841 -32.62 7.61 -4.10
CA ARG A 841 -32.85 8.78 -3.24
C ARG A 841 -31.62 9.25 -2.47
N GLN A 842 -30.81 8.32 -1.97
CA GLN A 842 -29.68 8.63 -1.08
C GLN A 842 -28.34 8.73 -1.81
N PHE A 843 -28.16 7.95 -2.89
CA PHE A 843 -26.91 7.88 -3.62
C PHE A 843 -26.89 8.71 -4.90
N PHE A 844 -28.03 8.97 -5.56
CA PHE A 844 -28.01 9.79 -6.77
C PHE A 844 -27.89 11.28 -6.41
N ASP A 845 -26.87 11.93 -6.95
CA ASP A 845 -26.61 13.34 -6.73
C ASP A 845 -26.83 14.10 -8.04
N GLU A 846 -27.92 14.87 -8.11
CA GLU A 846 -28.33 15.63 -9.30
C GLU A 846 -27.28 16.66 -9.73
N GLU A 847 -26.54 17.25 -8.78
CA GLU A 847 -25.49 18.23 -9.08
C GLU A 847 -24.23 17.55 -9.62
N LEU A 848 -23.88 16.38 -9.07
CA LEU A 848 -22.78 15.59 -9.61
C LEU A 848 -23.12 14.95 -10.96
N GLY A 849 -24.41 14.72 -11.22
CA GLY A 849 -24.94 14.02 -12.38
C GLY A 849 -24.69 12.51 -12.35
N THR A 850 -24.39 11.95 -11.18
CA THR A 850 -24.05 10.53 -11.01
C THR A 850 -24.30 10.07 -9.58
N TYR A 851 -24.08 8.77 -9.31
CA TYR A 851 -24.13 8.23 -7.96
C TYR A 851 -22.88 8.60 -7.15
N VAL A 852 -23.06 9.00 -5.89
CA VAL A 852 -21.97 9.20 -4.90
C VAL A 852 -21.27 7.88 -4.63
N LEU A 853 -20.02 7.94 -4.15
CA LEU A 853 -19.20 6.75 -3.91
C LEU A 853 -19.77 5.86 -2.79
N ALA A 854 -20.17 6.48 -1.68
CA ALA A 854 -20.57 5.79 -0.46
C ALA A 854 -21.38 6.71 0.46
N LEU A 855 -21.96 6.12 1.51
CA LEU A 855 -22.38 6.80 2.74
C LEU A 855 -21.39 6.41 3.86
N ASP A 856 -20.92 7.39 4.64
CA ASP A 856 -20.10 7.13 5.83
C ASP A 856 -20.95 6.66 7.03
N GLY A 857 -20.32 6.42 8.19
CA GLY A 857 -20.99 5.93 9.39
C GLY A 857 -21.97 6.93 10.03
N ASN A 858 -21.97 8.19 9.59
CA ASN A 858 -23.00 9.19 9.94
C ASN A 858 -24.02 9.39 8.82
N LYS A 859 -24.00 8.51 7.81
CA LYS A 859 -24.80 8.56 6.58
C LYS A 859 -24.57 9.83 5.76
N VAL A 860 -23.40 10.45 5.90
CA VAL A 860 -23.01 11.60 5.09
C VAL A 860 -22.52 11.08 3.74
N PRO A 861 -23.09 11.58 2.61
CA PRO A 861 -22.65 11.14 1.29
C PRO A 861 -21.19 11.50 0.99
N CYS A 862 -20.41 10.51 0.57
CA CYS A 862 -19.11 10.68 -0.06
C CYS A 862 -19.30 11.12 -1.52
N ARG A 863 -19.58 12.42 -1.71
CA ARG A 863 -19.88 13.10 -2.99
C ARG A 863 -18.70 13.11 -3.99
N ILE A 864 -18.26 11.94 -4.43
CA ILE A 864 -17.10 11.73 -5.31
C ILE A 864 -17.51 11.05 -6.61
N ARG A 865 -17.03 11.57 -7.75
CA ARG A 865 -17.18 10.89 -9.05
C ARG A 865 -16.18 9.74 -9.19
N THR A 866 -16.70 8.52 -9.25
CA THR A 866 -15.90 7.27 -9.31
C THR A 866 -16.47 6.28 -10.31
N SER A 867 -15.67 5.26 -10.65
CA SER A 867 -16.13 4.14 -11.48
C SER A 867 -17.26 3.31 -10.86
N ASN A 868 -17.43 3.33 -9.53
CA ASN A 868 -18.44 2.55 -8.81
C ASN A 868 -19.86 2.80 -9.33
N ALA A 869 -20.15 4.01 -9.83
CA ALA A 869 -21.44 4.33 -10.45
C ALA A 869 -21.78 3.43 -11.65
N GLY A 870 -20.77 2.92 -12.38
CA GLY A 870 -20.99 1.96 -13.46
C GLY A 870 -21.45 0.59 -12.97
N HIS A 871 -21.16 0.24 -11.72
CA HIS A 871 -21.67 -1.00 -11.11
C HIS A 871 -23.17 -0.90 -10.80
N ALA A 872 -23.69 0.31 -10.56
CA ALA A 872 -25.13 0.55 -10.46
C ALA A 872 -25.84 0.28 -11.80
N LEU A 873 -25.23 0.65 -12.92
CA LEU A 873 -25.70 0.27 -14.27
C LEU A 873 -25.55 -1.24 -14.49
N PHE A 874 -24.42 -1.83 -14.07
CA PHE A 874 -24.16 -3.26 -14.24
C PHE A 874 -25.18 -4.16 -13.53
N SER A 875 -25.64 -3.80 -12.33
CA SER A 875 -26.66 -4.59 -11.63
C SER A 875 -28.09 -4.35 -12.13
N GLY A 876 -28.32 -3.21 -12.79
CA GLY A 876 -29.66 -2.74 -13.15
C GLY A 876 -30.40 -2.03 -12.00
N ILE A 877 -29.72 -1.64 -10.92
CA ILE A 877 -30.33 -0.86 -9.83
C ILE A 877 -30.61 0.58 -10.28
N ALA A 878 -29.79 1.17 -11.16
CA ALA A 878 -30.02 2.53 -11.62
C ALA A 878 -31.35 2.68 -12.38
N TYR A 879 -32.05 3.79 -12.20
CA TYR A 879 -33.24 4.04 -13.01
C TYR A 879 -32.86 4.35 -14.48
N PRO A 880 -33.64 3.90 -15.48
CA PRO A 880 -33.37 4.19 -16.89
C PRO A 880 -33.16 5.68 -17.19
N GLU A 881 -33.90 6.56 -16.53
CA GLU A 881 -33.80 8.01 -16.62
C GLU A 881 -32.47 8.58 -16.09
N ARG A 882 -31.76 7.88 -15.19
CA ARG A 882 -30.45 8.29 -14.67
C ARG A 882 -29.30 7.84 -15.59
N ALA A 883 -29.49 6.73 -16.30
CA ALA A 883 -28.44 6.10 -17.08
C ALA A 883 -27.72 7.05 -18.06
N PRO A 884 -28.40 7.91 -18.85
CA PRO A 884 -27.71 8.84 -19.75
C PRO A 884 -26.72 9.78 -19.03
N SER A 885 -27.09 10.29 -17.85
CA SER A 885 -26.22 11.17 -17.05
C SER A 885 -25.02 10.42 -16.48
N VAL A 886 -25.24 9.21 -15.95
CA VAL A 886 -24.18 8.37 -15.37
C VAL A 886 -23.17 7.96 -16.45
N VAL A 887 -23.65 7.56 -17.64
CA VAL A 887 -22.80 7.24 -18.80
C VAL A 887 -21.98 8.47 -19.21
N ALA A 888 -22.61 9.64 -19.32
CA ALA A 888 -21.90 10.88 -19.63
C ALA A 888 -20.82 11.22 -18.59
N ALA A 889 -21.09 11.03 -17.30
CA ALA A 889 -20.12 11.27 -16.23
C ALA A 889 -18.93 10.29 -16.25
N LEU A 890 -19.16 9.03 -16.60
CA LEU A 890 -18.11 8.00 -16.72
C LEU A 890 -17.28 8.18 -18.00
N MET A 891 -17.88 8.69 -19.07
CA MET A 891 -17.21 8.98 -20.34
C MET A 891 -16.63 10.40 -20.44
N ASP A 892 -16.87 11.26 -19.45
CA ASP A 892 -16.23 12.57 -19.33
C ASP A 892 -14.70 12.42 -19.27
N ARG A 893 -13.98 13.42 -19.79
CA ARG A 893 -12.50 13.39 -19.87
C ARG A 893 -11.81 13.30 -18.51
N SER A 894 -12.46 13.72 -17.43
CA SER A 894 -11.92 13.54 -16.08
C SER A 894 -11.97 12.08 -15.63
N SER A 895 -12.96 11.31 -16.08
CA SER A 895 -13.15 9.89 -15.77
C SER A 895 -12.46 8.98 -16.79
N PHE A 896 -12.67 9.20 -18.09
CA PHE A 896 -12.15 8.36 -19.17
C PHE A 896 -10.81 8.89 -19.72
N SER A 897 -9.71 8.11 -19.57
CA SER A 897 -8.37 8.49 -20.07
C SER A 897 -8.27 8.61 -21.59
N GLY A 898 -9.15 7.93 -22.31
CA GLY A 898 -8.85 7.41 -23.65
C GLY A 898 -8.21 6.01 -23.66
N TRP A 899 -7.86 5.46 -22.49
CA TRP A 899 -7.50 4.05 -22.31
C TRP A 899 -8.62 3.26 -21.63
N GLY A 900 -9.32 3.89 -20.70
CA GLY A 900 -10.43 3.32 -19.92
C GLY A 900 -10.95 4.33 -18.90
N VAL A 901 -12.04 3.99 -18.21
CA VAL A 901 -12.57 4.73 -17.07
C VAL A 901 -11.65 4.52 -15.86
N ARG A 902 -11.31 5.61 -15.19
CA ARG A 902 -10.51 5.64 -13.96
C ARG A 902 -11.33 5.24 -12.77
N THR A 903 -10.67 4.69 -11.77
CA THR A 903 -11.31 4.42 -10.48
C THR A 903 -11.84 5.70 -9.81
N VAL A 904 -11.13 6.83 -9.98
CA VAL A 904 -11.51 8.15 -9.47
C VAL A 904 -11.27 9.19 -10.57
N ALA A 905 -12.24 10.07 -10.79
CA ALA A 905 -12.12 11.12 -11.80
C ALA A 905 -11.00 12.12 -11.44
N SER A 906 -10.32 12.67 -12.45
CA SER A 906 -9.17 13.57 -12.26
C SER A 906 -9.49 14.90 -11.58
N SER A 907 -10.79 15.19 -11.39
CA SER A 907 -11.31 16.38 -10.72
C SER A 907 -11.50 16.22 -9.21
N GLN A 908 -11.23 15.03 -8.66
CA GLN A 908 -11.51 14.70 -7.26
C GLN A 908 -10.29 14.89 -6.35
N ALA A 909 -10.52 15.23 -5.08
CA ALA A 909 -9.48 15.66 -4.14
C ALA A 909 -8.31 14.66 -3.95
N ARG A 910 -8.59 13.36 -3.96
CA ARG A 910 -7.55 12.31 -3.82
C ARG A 910 -7.12 11.68 -5.14
N PHE A 911 -7.46 12.28 -6.27
CA PHE A 911 -7.03 11.74 -7.56
C PHE A 911 -5.50 11.63 -7.62
N ASN A 912 -5.03 10.41 -7.80
CA ASN A 912 -3.64 10.09 -8.07
C ASN A 912 -3.61 9.03 -9.19
N PRO A 913 -3.16 9.37 -10.41
CA PRO A 913 -3.14 8.43 -11.53
C PRO A 913 -2.20 7.24 -11.30
N MET A 914 -1.31 7.31 -10.32
CA MET A 914 -0.38 6.24 -9.94
C MET A 914 -0.86 5.43 -8.72
N SER A 915 -1.99 5.80 -8.12
CA SER A 915 -2.55 5.05 -6.98
C SER A 915 -3.22 3.76 -7.45
N TYR A 916 -3.18 2.73 -6.60
CA TYR A 916 -3.80 1.44 -6.86
C TYR A 916 -5.33 1.57 -7.06
N HIS A 917 -6.02 2.36 -6.22
CA HIS A 917 -7.47 2.56 -6.29
C HIS A 917 -7.95 4.02 -6.43
N ASN A 918 -7.06 5.01 -6.39
CA ASN A 918 -7.43 6.44 -6.43
C ASN A 918 -7.13 7.15 -7.77
N GLY A 919 -7.09 6.43 -8.89
CA GLY A 919 -7.00 7.04 -10.20
C GLY A 919 -6.51 6.14 -11.32
N SER A 920 -6.09 4.91 -11.03
CA SER A 920 -5.70 3.89 -12.01
C SER A 920 -6.87 3.44 -12.90
N VAL A 921 -6.55 2.60 -13.90
CA VAL A 921 -7.51 1.99 -14.81
C VAL A 921 -7.40 0.47 -14.67
N TRP A 922 -8.53 -0.18 -14.39
CA TRP A 922 -8.64 -1.61 -14.16
C TRP A 922 -9.46 -2.26 -15.29
N PRO A 923 -8.95 -3.31 -15.98
CA PRO A 923 -9.70 -3.96 -17.05
C PRO A 923 -11.04 -4.57 -16.61
N HIS A 924 -11.10 -5.20 -15.43
CA HIS A 924 -12.35 -5.83 -14.94
C HIS A 924 -13.43 -4.77 -14.62
N ASP A 925 -13.07 -3.69 -13.92
CA ASP A 925 -13.97 -2.57 -13.61
C ASP A 925 -14.57 -2.00 -14.90
N ASN A 926 -13.71 -1.77 -15.91
CA ASN A 926 -14.14 -1.32 -17.23
C ASN A 926 -15.04 -2.33 -17.95
N ALA A 927 -14.85 -3.64 -17.76
CA ALA A 927 -15.73 -4.66 -18.34
C ALA A 927 -17.12 -4.63 -17.70
N LEU A 928 -17.19 -4.45 -16.37
CA LEU A 928 -18.46 -4.29 -15.65
C LEU A 928 -19.17 -3.00 -16.06
N ILE A 929 -18.46 -1.88 -16.19
CA ILE A 929 -19.00 -0.62 -16.73
C ILE A 929 -19.56 -0.82 -18.14
N ALA A 930 -18.80 -1.47 -19.03
CA ALA A 930 -19.25 -1.75 -20.39
C ALA A 930 -20.49 -2.65 -20.44
N ALA A 931 -20.59 -3.64 -19.55
CA ALA A 931 -21.79 -4.46 -19.39
C ALA A 931 -22.98 -3.66 -18.84
N GLY A 932 -22.74 -2.71 -17.93
CA GLY A 932 -23.72 -1.74 -17.49
C GLY A 932 -24.21 -0.85 -18.62
N PHE A 933 -23.31 -0.32 -19.44
CA PHE A 933 -23.66 0.48 -20.61
C PHE A 933 -24.54 -0.31 -21.60
N ALA A 934 -24.12 -1.53 -21.94
CA ALA A 934 -24.86 -2.40 -22.85
C ALA A 934 -26.28 -2.70 -22.35
N ARG A 935 -26.46 -2.94 -21.04
CA ARG A 935 -27.79 -3.17 -20.43
C ARG A 935 -28.76 -2.00 -20.62
N TYR A 936 -28.26 -0.77 -20.71
CA TYR A 936 -29.07 0.43 -20.90
C TYR A 936 -29.02 0.95 -22.35
N GLY A 937 -28.52 0.17 -23.31
CA GLY A 937 -28.48 0.53 -24.73
C GLY A 937 -27.27 1.35 -25.18
N PHE A 938 -26.32 1.67 -24.30
CA PHE A 938 -25.11 2.47 -24.59
C PHE A 938 -23.95 1.61 -25.14
N ARG A 939 -24.24 0.79 -26.16
CA ARG A 939 -23.27 -0.18 -26.73
C ARG A 939 -22.12 0.49 -27.47
N ARG A 940 -22.30 1.72 -27.97
CA ARG A 940 -21.23 2.48 -28.63
C ARG A 940 -20.15 2.87 -27.63
N GLU A 941 -20.55 3.34 -26.46
CA GLU A 941 -19.68 3.68 -25.34
C GLU A 941 -18.98 2.43 -24.79
N ALA A 942 -19.67 1.28 -24.71
CA ALA A 942 -19.05 0.00 -24.39
C ALA A 942 -17.96 -0.37 -25.42
N GLY A 943 -18.23 -0.15 -26.71
CA GLY A 943 -17.25 -0.31 -27.80
C GLY A 943 -16.03 0.59 -27.64
N GLN A 944 -16.20 1.85 -27.23
CA GLN A 944 -15.10 2.79 -26.97
C GLN A 944 -14.21 2.34 -25.81
N ILE A 945 -14.78 1.76 -24.75
CA ILE A 945 -14.00 1.17 -23.65
C ILE A 945 -13.15 0.00 -24.18
N LEU A 946 -13.74 -0.90 -24.98
CA LEU A 946 -13.01 -2.01 -25.60
C LEU A 946 -11.89 -1.54 -26.52
N GLU A 947 -12.12 -0.49 -27.31
CA GLU A 947 -11.09 0.16 -28.13
C GLU A 947 -9.93 0.68 -27.30
N GLY A 948 -10.22 1.33 -26.17
CA GLY A 948 -9.23 1.82 -25.22
C GLY A 948 -8.37 0.68 -24.65
N MET A 949 -9.01 -0.40 -24.18
CA MET A 949 -8.34 -1.58 -23.62
C MET A 949 -7.50 -2.31 -24.68
N PHE A 950 -8.05 -2.50 -25.87
CA PHE A 950 -7.30 -3.11 -26.96
C PHE A 950 -6.08 -2.27 -27.32
N ALA A 951 -6.25 -0.96 -27.49
CA ALA A 951 -5.14 -0.07 -27.78
C ALA A 951 -4.06 -0.14 -26.69
N ALA A 952 -4.44 -0.17 -25.41
CA ALA A 952 -3.51 -0.33 -24.29
C ALA A 952 -2.72 -1.64 -24.41
N SER A 953 -3.38 -2.76 -24.70
CA SER A 953 -2.74 -4.08 -24.83
C SER A 953 -1.63 -4.11 -25.89
N THR A 954 -1.71 -3.28 -26.94
CA THR A 954 -0.69 -3.26 -27.99
C THR A 954 0.69 -2.76 -27.53
N TYR A 955 0.76 -2.07 -26.39
CA TYR A 955 2.00 -1.56 -25.79
C TYR A 955 2.55 -2.45 -24.67
N ILE A 956 1.83 -3.49 -24.26
CA ILE A 956 2.16 -4.31 -23.10
C ILE A 956 2.86 -5.58 -23.58
N ASP A 957 3.88 -6.03 -22.83
CA ASP A 957 4.60 -7.26 -23.15
C ASP A 957 3.61 -8.42 -23.29
N LEU A 958 3.82 -9.24 -24.34
CA LEU A 958 2.94 -10.33 -24.73
C LEU A 958 1.47 -9.94 -25.03
N ARG A 959 1.15 -8.64 -25.13
CA ARG A 959 -0.22 -8.10 -25.25
C ARG A 959 -1.17 -8.49 -24.12
N ARG A 960 -0.60 -8.76 -22.94
CA ARG A 960 -1.34 -9.20 -21.76
C ARG A 960 -1.83 -7.98 -20.98
N LEU A 961 -3.15 -7.78 -20.88
CA LEU A 961 -3.67 -6.75 -19.98
C LEU A 961 -3.29 -7.11 -18.53
N PRO A 962 -2.63 -6.20 -17.79
CA PRO A 962 -2.30 -6.40 -16.39
C PRO A 962 -3.54 -6.22 -15.52
N GLU A 963 -3.41 -6.57 -14.24
CA GLU A 963 -4.38 -6.25 -13.19
C GLU A 963 -4.88 -4.79 -13.25
N LEU A 964 -3.95 -3.84 -13.39
CA LEU A 964 -4.22 -2.42 -13.56
C LEU A 964 -3.05 -1.72 -14.27
N PHE A 965 -3.29 -0.49 -14.74
CA PHE A 965 -2.25 0.43 -15.17
C PHE A 965 -2.58 1.87 -14.72
N CYS A 966 -1.58 2.76 -14.75
CA CYS A 966 -1.74 4.12 -14.24
C CYS A 966 -2.74 4.91 -15.08
N GLY A 967 -3.59 5.70 -14.42
CA GLY A 967 -4.61 6.51 -15.06
C GLY A 967 -4.11 7.86 -15.54
N PHE A 968 -2.98 7.90 -16.25
CA PHE A 968 -2.64 9.08 -17.03
C PHE A 968 -3.54 9.18 -18.27
N SER A 969 -3.75 10.40 -18.76
CA SER A 969 -4.53 10.61 -19.99
C SER A 969 -3.75 10.12 -21.20
N ARG A 970 -4.45 9.54 -22.18
CA ARG A 970 -3.86 9.06 -23.41
C ARG A 970 -3.25 10.21 -24.20
N GLN A 971 -1.97 10.10 -24.50
CA GLN A 971 -1.25 11.04 -25.35
C GLN A 971 -1.08 10.45 -26.75
N ARG A 972 -1.06 11.31 -27.77
CA ARG A 972 -0.87 10.86 -29.16
C ARG A 972 0.49 10.17 -29.30
N SER A 973 0.50 8.99 -29.91
CA SER A 973 1.72 8.20 -30.17
C SER A 973 2.48 7.72 -28.92
N GLN A 974 1.85 7.68 -27.75
CA GLN A 974 2.44 7.13 -26.52
C GLN A 974 1.57 5.99 -25.97
N GLY A 975 2.20 4.99 -25.35
CA GLY A 975 1.51 3.92 -24.63
C GLY A 975 0.99 4.36 -23.25
N PRO A 976 0.21 3.52 -22.55
CA PRO A 976 -0.18 3.78 -21.18
C PRO A 976 1.02 3.72 -20.24
N THR A 977 0.96 4.49 -19.15
CA THR A 977 1.94 4.39 -18.06
C THR A 977 1.63 3.16 -17.20
N PHE A 978 2.63 2.33 -16.93
CA PHE A 978 2.44 1.07 -16.21
C PHE A 978 2.45 1.25 -14.69
N TYR A 979 1.62 0.47 -14.01
CA TYR A 979 1.65 0.36 -12.55
C TYR A 979 2.75 -0.66 -12.14
N PRO A 980 3.64 -0.33 -11.20
CA PRO A 980 4.90 -1.05 -11.02
C PRO A 980 4.75 -2.50 -10.52
N VAL A 981 3.73 -2.80 -9.71
CA VAL A 981 3.59 -4.11 -9.04
C VAL A 981 2.37 -4.91 -9.49
N ALA A 982 1.71 -4.50 -10.58
CA ALA A 982 0.50 -5.14 -11.09
C ALA A 982 0.74 -6.62 -11.49
N CYS A 983 -0.19 -7.50 -11.13
CA CYS A 983 -0.14 -8.89 -11.58
C CYS A 983 -0.33 -8.98 -13.10
N ALA A 984 0.48 -9.83 -13.74
CA ALA A 984 0.43 -10.09 -15.17
C ALA A 984 0.86 -11.55 -15.43
N PRO A 985 -0.08 -12.53 -15.42
CA PRO A 985 -1.51 -12.34 -15.65
C PRO A 985 -2.33 -12.22 -14.36
N GLN A 986 -3.56 -11.74 -14.54
CA GLN A 986 -4.63 -11.65 -13.53
C GLN A 986 -5.96 -12.11 -14.18
N ALA A 987 -6.72 -12.97 -13.51
CA ALA A 987 -7.84 -13.72 -14.07
C ALA A 987 -8.98 -12.82 -14.59
N TRP A 988 -9.45 -11.88 -13.77
CA TRP A 988 -10.49 -10.93 -14.17
C TRP A 988 -10.03 -9.95 -15.27
N ALA A 989 -8.73 -9.72 -15.41
CA ALA A 989 -8.20 -8.83 -16.44
C ALA A 989 -8.06 -9.58 -17.76
N ALA A 990 -7.76 -10.88 -17.70
CA ALA A 990 -7.75 -11.77 -18.84
C ALA A 990 -9.17 -12.04 -19.38
N ALA A 991 -10.18 -12.10 -18.50
CA ALA A 991 -11.58 -12.29 -18.88
C ALA A 991 -12.27 -11.00 -19.39
N ALA A 992 -11.86 -9.82 -18.92
CA ALA A 992 -12.44 -8.53 -19.29
C ALA A 992 -12.67 -8.29 -20.80
N PRO A 993 -11.70 -8.52 -21.73
CA PRO A 993 -11.93 -8.34 -23.17
C PRO A 993 -13.04 -9.24 -23.73
N LEU A 994 -13.18 -10.47 -23.20
CA LEU A 994 -14.23 -11.41 -23.61
C LEU A 994 -15.61 -10.90 -23.19
N SER A 995 -15.72 -10.40 -21.95
CA SER A 995 -16.93 -9.77 -21.43
C SER A 995 -17.32 -8.52 -22.22
N MET A 996 -16.35 -7.67 -22.58
CA MET A 996 -16.63 -6.49 -23.40
C MET A 996 -17.12 -6.83 -24.82
N ILE A 997 -16.64 -7.92 -25.43
CA ILE A 997 -17.19 -8.44 -26.69
C ILE A 997 -18.66 -8.81 -26.49
N GLN A 998 -18.99 -9.56 -25.43
CA GLN A 998 -20.38 -9.92 -25.13
C GLN A 998 -21.27 -8.67 -25.01
N SER A 999 -20.79 -7.64 -24.29
CA SER A 999 -21.47 -6.37 -24.11
C SER A 999 -21.70 -5.63 -25.42
N CYS A 1000 -20.68 -5.53 -26.28
CA CYS A 1000 -20.80 -4.89 -27.59
C CYS A 1000 -21.83 -5.59 -28.49
N LEU A 1001 -21.89 -6.92 -28.43
CA LEU A 1001 -22.80 -7.73 -29.22
C LEU A 1001 -24.23 -7.80 -28.66
N GLY A 1002 -24.46 -7.31 -27.44
CA GLY A 1002 -25.74 -7.52 -26.74
C GLY A 1002 -26.10 -9.00 -26.61
N LEU A 1003 -25.08 -9.86 -26.46
CA LEU A 1003 -25.23 -11.31 -26.52
C LEU A 1003 -25.85 -11.88 -25.24
N THR A 1004 -27.01 -12.49 -25.38
CA THR A 1004 -27.77 -13.16 -24.31
C THR A 1004 -28.29 -14.53 -24.75
N PHE A 1005 -28.85 -15.30 -23.81
CA PHE A 1005 -29.28 -16.67 -24.05
C PHE A 1005 -30.65 -16.90 -23.42
N ASN A 1006 -31.49 -17.69 -24.08
CA ASN A 1006 -32.70 -18.26 -23.48
C ASN A 1006 -32.63 -19.79 -23.63
N PRO A 1007 -32.12 -20.51 -22.61
CA PRO A 1007 -31.94 -21.95 -22.69
C PRO A 1007 -33.26 -22.73 -22.76
N ALA A 1008 -34.34 -22.22 -22.18
CA ALA A 1008 -35.66 -22.86 -22.24
C ALA A 1008 -36.20 -22.96 -23.67
N GLU A 1009 -35.91 -21.96 -24.50
CA GLU A 1009 -36.29 -21.95 -25.92
C GLU A 1009 -35.14 -22.30 -26.88
N LEU A 1010 -33.97 -22.67 -26.35
CA LEU A 1010 -32.73 -22.95 -27.08
C LEU A 1010 -32.33 -21.80 -28.03
N GLN A 1011 -32.37 -20.57 -27.52
CA GLN A 1011 -32.07 -19.36 -28.28
C GLN A 1011 -30.75 -18.71 -27.86
N VAL A 1012 -30.02 -18.26 -28.87
CA VAL A 1012 -28.95 -17.25 -28.76
C VAL A 1012 -29.51 -15.94 -29.29
N MET A 1013 -29.41 -14.88 -28.51
CA MET A 1013 -30.01 -13.58 -28.81
C MET A 1013 -28.94 -12.51 -28.90
N PHE A 1014 -29.09 -11.61 -29.88
CA PHE A 1014 -28.26 -10.43 -30.07
C PHE A 1014 -29.17 -9.21 -30.06
N ASP A 1015 -28.96 -8.32 -29.10
CA ASP A 1015 -29.73 -7.09 -29.00
C ASP A 1015 -28.90 -5.91 -29.46
N GLU A 1016 -29.30 -5.27 -30.56
CA GLU A 1016 -28.64 -4.14 -31.22
C GLU A 1016 -27.10 -4.28 -31.29
N PRO A 1017 -26.58 -5.37 -31.90
CA PRO A 1017 -25.14 -5.66 -31.89
C PRO A 1017 -24.31 -4.54 -32.55
N VAL A 1018 -23.22 -4.15 -31.88
CA VAL A 1018 -22.24 -3.18 -32.39
C VAL A 1018 -20.87 -3.83 -32.46
N LEU A 1019 -20.13 -3.57 -33.54
CA LEU A 1019 -18.71 -3.90 -33.63
C LEU A 1019 -17.86 -2.64 -33.33
N PRO A 1020 -16.81 -2.75 -32.49
CA PRO A 1020 -15.80 -1.70 -32.32
C PRO A 1020 -15.15 -1.29 -33.63
N ALA A 1021 -14.71 -0.04 -33.78
CA ALA A 1021 -14.25 0.53 -35.05
C ALA A 1021 -13.11 -0.23 -35.73
N PHE A 1022 -12.28 -0.95 -34.96
CA PHE A 1022 -11.18 -1.77 -35.50
C PHE A 1022 -11.60 -3.16 -35.99
N LEU A 1023 -12.89 -3.53 -35.84
CA LEU A 1023 -13.44 -4.82 -36.26
C LEU A 1023 -14.48 -4.65 -37.37
N ASP A 1024 -14.30 -5.40 -38.44
CA ASP A 1024 -15.27 -5.54 -39.53
C ASP A 1024 -16.04 -6.86 -39.44
N THR A 1025 -15.44 -7.89 -38.85
CA THR A 1025 -16.08 -9.20 -38.68
C THR A 1025 -15.63 -9.87 -37.39
N ILE A 1026 -16.56 -10.54 -36.71
CA ILE A 1026 -16.31 -11.48 -35.61
C ILE A 1026 -16.98 -12.80 -35.96
N ILE A 1027 -16.24 -13.90 -35.86
CA ILE A 1027 -16.72 -15.27 -35.99
C ILE A 1027 -16.70 -15.90 -34.60
N LEU A 1028 -17.86 -16.36 -34.15
CA LEU A 1028 -18.03 -17.10 -32.91
C LEU A 1028 -18.31 -18.57 -33.27
N GLN A 1029 -17.47 -19.47 -32.80
CA GLN A 1029 -17.62 -20.90 -33.01
C GLN A 1029 -17.88 -21.60 -31.68
N ARG A 1030 -18.68 -22.66 -31.71
CA ARG A 1030 -19.03 -23.45 -30.52
C ARG A 1030 -19.79 -22.66 -29.47
N LEU A 1031 -20.74 -21.83 -29.90
CA LEU A 1031 -21.60 -21.12 -28.97
C LEU A 1031 -22.74 -22.05 -28.52
N GLU A 1032 -22.70 -22.46 -27.25
CA GLU A 1032 -23.58 -23.52 -26.72
C GLU A 1032 -24.77 -23.00 -25.90
N VAL A 1033 -25.93 -23.62 -26.13
CA VAL A 1033 -27.17 -23.42 -25.35
C VAL A 1033 -27.97 -24.73 -25.29
N GLY A 1034 -28.28 -25.21 -24.07
CA GLY A 1034 -29.05 -26.45 -23.85
C GLY A 1034 -28.52 -27.69 -24.60
N GLY A 1035 -27.19 -27.84 -24.68
CA GLY A 1035 -26.53 -28.95 -25.41
C GLY A 1035 -26.54 -28.81 -26.94
N SER A 1036 -27.16 -27.77 -27.49
CA SER A 1036 -27.07 -27.39 -28.90
C SER A 1036 -25.95 -26.36 -29.10
N CYS A 1037 -25.45 -26.26 -30.32
CA CYS A 1037 -24.29 -25.44 -30.67
C CYS A 1037 -24.54 -24.70 -31.99
N VAL A 1038 -24.12 -23.43 -32.06
CA VAL A 1038 -24.17 -22.61 -33.28
C VAL A 1038 -22.80 -22.01 -33.59
N GLU A 1039 -22.47 -21.90 -34.88
CA GLU A 1039 -21.38 -21.07 -35.39
C GLU A 1039 -21.94 -19.88 -36.16
N LEU A 1040 -21.41 -18.68 -35.89
CA LEU A 1040 -21.95 -17.41 -36.34
C LEU A 1040 -20.85 -16.51 -36.89
N ALA A 1041 -21.14 -15.75 -37.94
CA ALA A 1041 -20.34 -14.60 -38.37
C ALA A 1041 -21.16 -13.32 -38.21
N LEU A 1042 -20.62 -12.36 -37.48
CA LEU A 1042 -21.16 -11.03 -37.31
C LEU A 1042 -20.34 -10.08 -38.18
N ARG A 1043 -20.98 -9.40 -39.15
CA ARG A 1043 -20.31 -8.55 -40.15
C ARG A 1043 -20.84 -7.14 -40.08
N ARG A 1044 -19.95 -6.15 -40.06
CA ARG A 1044 -20.32 -4.74 -40.18
C ARG A 1044 -20.95 -4.46 -41.54
N SER A 1045 -22.09 -3.78 -41.54
CA SER A 1045 -22.76 -3.25 -42.73
C SER A 1045 -23.21 -1.82 -42.45
N GLY A 1046 -22.35 -0.85 -42.78
CA GLY A 1046 -22.56 0.55 -42.40
C GLY A 1046 -22.55 0.71 -40.88
N ALA A 1047 -23.64 1.25 -40.33
CA ALA A 1047 -23.83 1.42 -38.89
C ALA A 1047 -24.40 0.16 -38.19
N ASN A 1048 -24.86 -0.83 -38.96
CA ASN A 1048 -25.54 -2.03 -38.45
C ASN A 1048 -24.60 -3.25 -38.50
N VAL A 1049 -24.98 -4.32 -37.81
CA VAL A 1049 -24.28 -5.61 -37.84
C VAL A 1049 -25.21 -6.68 -38.40
N MET A 1050 -24.77 -7.38 -39.43
CA MET A 1050 -25.47 -8.54 -39.99
C MET A 1050 -24.98 -9.81 -39.32
N ILE A 1051 -25.88 -10.73 -39.01
CA ILE A 1051 -25.57 -12.02 -38.37
C ILE A 1051 -25.84 -13.15 -39.37
N ASP A 1052 -24.78 -13.79 -39.83
CA ASP A 1052 -24.81 -14.98 -40.67
C ASP A 1052 -24.62 -16.23 -39.80
N VAL A 1053 -25.49 -17.22 -39.99
CA VAL A 1053 -25.33 -18.53 -39.36
C VAL A 1053 -24.48 -19.42 -40.26
N LEU A 1054 -23.31 -19.83 -39.77
CA LEU A 1054 -22.36 -20.64 -40.53
C LEU A 1054 -22.62 -22.15 -40.37
N ASP A 1055 -22.88 -22.59 -39.15
CA ASP A 1055 -23.19 -24.00 -38.81
C ASP A 1055 -24.15 -24.09 -37.62
N ARG A 1056 -24.89 -25.19 -37.52
CA ARG A 1056 -25.77 -25.52 -36.39
C ARG A 1056 -25.75 -27.01 -36.08
N ARG A 1057 -25.66 -27.33 -34.79
CA ARG A 1057 -25.85 -28.69 -34.26
C ARG A 1057 -26.93 -28.65 -33.18
N GLY A 1058 -28.02 -29.38 -33.41
CA GLY A 1058 -29.22 -29.31 -32.57
C GLY A 1058 -30.16 -28.16 -32.96
N PRO A 1059 -31.34 -28.05 -32.33
CA PRO A 1059 -32.42 -27.14 -32.74
C PRO A 1059 -32.25 -25.67 -32.27
N VAL A 1060 -31.00 -25.20 -32.10
CA VAL A 1060 -30.70 -23.84 -31.65
C VAL A 1060 -31.22 -22.77 -32.61
N ARG A 1061 -31.83 -21.72 -32.06
CA ARG A 1061 -32.34 -20.55 -32.80
C ARG A 1061 -31.47 -19.33 -32.51
N VAL A 1062 -31.38 -18.45 -33.50
CA VAL A 1062 -30.61 -17.20 -33.41
C VAL A 1062 -31.59 -16.06 -33.64
N ILE A 1063 -31.68 -15.15 -32.68
CA ILE A 1063 -32.56 -13.98 -32.72
C ILE A 1063 -31.71 -12.73 -32.71
N SER A 1064 -32.05 -11.76 -33.55
CA SER A 1064 -31.42 -10.45 -33.58
C SER A 1064 -32.51 -9.38 -33.52
N THR A 1065 -32.39 -8.45 -32.60
CA THR A 1065 -33.09 -7.16 -32.63
C THR A 1065 -32.10 -6.11 -33.13
N ASN A 1066 -32.51 -5.30 -34.10
CA ASN A 1066 -31.68 -4.27 -34.74
C ASN A 1066 -32.24 -2.88 -34.48
#